data_AF-A0A9K3PPG2-F1
#
_entry.id   AF-A0A9K3PPG2-F1
#
_cell.length_a   1.000
_cell.length_b   1.000
_cell.length_c   1.000
_cell.angle_alpha   90.00
_cell.angle_beta   90.00
_cell.angle_gamma   90.00
#
_symmetry.space_group_name_H-M   'P 1'
#
loop_
_entity.id
_entity.type
_entity.pdbx_description
1 polymer ?
#
loop_
_entity_poly.entity_id
_entity_poly.type
_entity_poly.pdbx_seq_one_letter_code
_entity_poly.pdbx_strand_id
1 'polypeptide(L)'
;MKMVKRVGLGAVCSAPLHLMKPSKVIKTKYPNTLGRPRIEQLLALRKEVRSLNNKPQVCIVFRHDDFPNEELYCHQRFCRVEQEGPLDNVFGEVDEVEGVDDEHPTVEVPGEVSGSVARSEDAALLRNEGFDVDDDNEPAPENIPVTGEILNDQQTWGWSGRCPRKFSGDSYDPPKLIGMTNSESKSMTIFSMFLWFFPVDYLHEVLLGELNKSLAEEKARTICLGEFLRFLGIWFYMASFKGLTRRQFWSTQDIDPFSGAPIRFHEWMSRHRFDIILKCLKFTNHPPPRRTKTSSMVFANSSMLGTATCSRGSALRGFRVLMSQCLLGLHDGHALIELVEGKDAPRERLIPTNSVAGKTVGLLLRMLSSMNGRGMLVVLDSGFCVLQGLVELRKLGIFASAVIKKRRFWPKHVPGDMMDQHMSAKQVGDVDSLKGHLDGVPYDLFCMKDTDYTMKLMSTYGSLVPSPKAPDKFRNVDGEVRKFQYTEPFENHYLYRHAVDDHNNLRHSDISLEETWVTHQWENRVFAFILAITEVNVYLAMRFFVWRCGDKPPMTFLEFRRQLAKALIYNEHMTHQDEDDDSSPRRSKRGKKTQHEKESAPSHARSYDGSNWIFGAKDAYQRYTCKSPGCKKLVRTYCSCSVEYWMCDACYVVHRIAVATDENVE
;
A
#
# COMPACT_ATOMS: atom_id res chain seq x y z
N MET A 1 11.39 -22.76 -28.56
CA MET A 1 12.18 -21.55 -28.89
C MET A 1 11.51 -20.85 -30.06
N LYS A 2 10.96 -19.63 -29.89
CA LYS A 2 10.61 -18.77 -31.03
C LYS A 2 11.90 -18.08 -31.48
N MET A 3 12.30 -18.23 -32.74
CA MET A 3 13.43 -17.48 -33.30
C MET A 3 13.11 -15.98 -33.26
N VAL A 4 14.06 -15.17 -32.82
CA VAL A 4 13.95 -13.71 -32.82
C VAL A 4 14.06 -13.24 -34.26
N LYS A 5 13.01 -12.58 -34.78
CA LYS A 5 13.01 -12.05 -36.14
C LYS A 5 14.03 -10.90 -36.26
N ARG A 6 14.88 -10.93 -37.27
CA ARG A 6 15.98 -9.96 -37.49
C ARG A 6 15.55 -8.81 -38.39
N VAL A 7 16.00 -7.60 -38.06
CA VAL A 7 15.75 -6.39 -38.89
C VAL A 7 16.82 -6.34 -39.99
N GLY A 8 16.40 -6.17 -41.23
CA GLY A 8 17.27 -6.03 -42.41
C GLY A 8 16.63 -5.14 -43.48
N LEU A 9 17.37 -4.86 -44.56
CA LEU A 9 16.86 -4.13 -45.71
C LEU A 9 15.62 -4.85 -46.28
N GLY A 10 14.52 -4.12 -46.47
CA GLY A 10 13.27 -4.65 -46.99
C GLY A 10 12.44 -5.44 -45.97
N ALA A 11 12.82 -5.47 -44.68
CA ALA A 11 12.00 -6.06 -43.64
C ALA A 11 10.71 -5.24 -43.42
N VAL A 12 9.57 -5.93 -43.30
CA VAL A 12 8.28 -5.31 -42.98
C VAL A 12 8.15 -5.21 -41.48
N CYS A 13 7.97 -3.99 -40.99
CA CYS A 13 7.99 -3.65 -39.58
C CYS A 13 6.72 -2.91 -39.16
N SER A 14 6.46 -2.89 -37.86
CA SER A 14 5.54 -1.94 -37.24
C SER A 14 6.23 -1.12 -36.16
N ALA A 15 5.75 0.09 -35.88
CA ALA A 15 6.24 0.95 -34.79
C ALA A 15 5.16 1.89 -34.23
N PRO A 16 5.28 2.40 -32.98
CA PRO A 16 4.29 3.31 -32.41
C PRO A 16 4.23 4.64 -33.16
N LEU A 17 3.03 5.04 -33.60
CA LEU A 17 2.82 6.25 -34.41
C LEU A 17 3.29 7.53 -33.69
N HIS A 18 3.07 7.64 -32.39
CA HIS A 18 3.45 8.82 -31.60
C HIS A 18 4.98 8.98 -31.42
N LEU A 19 5.76 7.92 -31.65
CA LEU A 19 7.23 7.94 -31.58
C LEU A 19 7.89 8.15 -32.95
N MET A 20 7.11 8.18 -34.04
CA MET A 20 7.64 8.36 -35.39
C MET A 20 8.13 9.79 -35.64
N LYS A 21 9.23 9.89 -36.39
CA LYS A 21 9.81 11.15 -36.85
C LYS A 21 9.90 11.16 -38.39
N PRO A 22 9.83 12.33 -39.05
CA PRO A 22 9.65 13.66 -38.47
C PRO A 22 8.24 13.87 -37.87
N SER A 23 8.15 14.35 -36.63
CA SER A 23 6.86 14.45 -35.93
C SER A 23 5.89 15.44 -36.57
N LYS A 24 6.40 16.43 -37.32
CA LYS A 24 5.57 17.38 -38.06
C LYS A 24 4.76 16.66 -39.14
N VAL A 25 5.42 15.82 -39.95
CA VAL A 25 4.79 15.03 -41.03
C VAL A 25 3.69 14.11 -40.46
N ILE A 26 3.98 13.45 -39.33
CA ILE A 26 3.02 12.57 -38.65
C ILE A 26 1.83 13.37 -38.11
N LYS A 27 2.05 14.51 -37.44
CA LYS A 27 0.97 15.33 -36.87
C LYS A 27 0.10 16.02 -37.91
N THR A 28 0.66 16.37 -39.06
CA THR A 28 -0.11 16.94 -40.19
C THR A 28 -1.11 15.93 -40.75
N LYS A 29 -0.71 14.66 -40.88
CA LYS A 29 -1.60 13.59 -41.37
C LYS A 29 -2.50 13.00 -40.27
N TYR A 30 -2.02 12.95 -39.02
CA TYR A 30 -2.73 12.42 -37.86
C TYR A 30 -2.71 13.43 -36.69
N PRO A 31 -3.70 14.33 -36.60
CA PRO A 31 -3.73 15.39 -35.59
C PRO A 31 -3.86 14.88 -34.14
N ASN A 32 -4.54 13.74 -33.95
CA ASN A 32 -4.69 13.06 -32.66
C ASN A 32 -3.94 11.72 -32.68
N THR A 33 -2.71 11.72 -32.18
CA THR A 33 -1.87 10.51 -32.06
C THR A 33 -2.01 9.79 -30.72
N LEU A 34 -2.63 10.42 -29.71
CA LEU A 34 -2.94 9.79 -28.42
C LEU A 34 -4.04 8.73 -28.62
N GLY A 35 -3.75 7.49 -28.26
CA GLY A 35 -4.70 6.37 -28.33
C GLY A 35 -4.77 5.61 -29.66
N ARG A 36 -3.94 5.91 -30.67
CA ARG A 36 -3.86 5.09 -31.90
C ARG A 36 -2.77 4.00 -31.81
N PRO A 37 -3.06 2.76 -32.23
CA PRO A 37 -2.08 1.67 -32.26
C PRO A 37 -1.00 1.90 -33.32
N ARG A 38 0.03 1.05 -33.28
CA ARG A 38 1.24 1.07 -34.14
C ARG A 38 0.90 1.29 -35.62
N ILE A 39 1.76 1.98 -36.35
CA ILE A 39 1.73 2.00 -37.82
C ILE A 39 2.41 0.72 -38.31
N GLU A 40 1.69 -0.05 -39.14
CA GLU A 40 2.14 -1.32 -39.73
C GLU A 40 2.70 -1.09 -41.13
N GLN A 41 3.17 -2.13 -41.82
CA GLN A 41 3.66 -2.04 -43.22
C GLN A 41 4.81 -1.04 -43.45
N LEU A 42 5.66 -0.84 -42.44
CA LEU A 42 6.87 -0.03 -42.59
C LEU A 42 7.97 -0.84 -43.28
N LEU A 43 8.45 -0.38 -44.43
CA LEU A 43 9.55 -1.02 -45.13
C LEU A 43 10.88 -0.47 -44.63
N ALA A 44 11.68 -1.30 -43.94
CA ALA A 44 12.98 -0.89 -43.41
C ALA A 44 14.00 -0.66 -44.54
N LEU A 45 14.65 0.51 -44.54
CA LEU A 45 15.65 0.92 -45.52
C LEU A 45 17.07 0.78 -44.98
N ARG A 46 17.35 1.36 -43.80
CA ARG A 46 18.71 1.40 -43.25
C ARG A 46 18.69 1.61 -41.74
N LYS A 47 19.82 1.25 -41.12
CA LYS A 47 20.14 1.56 -39.73
C LYS A 47 21.06 2.78 -39.70
N GLU A 48 20.71 3.80 -38.93
CA GLU A 48 21.44 5.07 -38.87
C GLU A 48 21.41 5.62 -37.43
N VAL A 49 22.48 6.27 -36.98
CA VAL A 49 22.49 6.98 -35.69
C VAL A 49 21.93 8.39 -35.91
N ARG A 50 20.83 8.72 -35.24
CA ARG A 50 20.21 10.06 -35.29
C ARG A 50 20.03 10.64 -33.89
N SER A 51 20.04 11.97 -33.80
CA SER A 51 19.74 12.66 -32.55
C SER A 51 18.22 12.63 -32.29
N LEU A 52 17.81 11.86 -31.30
CA LEU A 52 16.45 11.83 -30.77
C LEU A 52 16.47 12.44 -29.36
N ASN A 53 15.63 13.46 -29.14
CA ASN A 53 15.56 14.17 -27.85
C ASN A 53 16.94 14.65 -27.35
N ASN A 54 17.76 15.20 -28.26
CA ASN A 54 19.14 15.65 -28.01
C ASN A 54 20.13 14.56 -27.59
N LYS A 55 19.84 13.29 -27.89
CA LYS A 55 20.74 12.17 -27.63
C LYS A 55 20.97 11.33 -28.90
N PRO A 56 22.21 10.93 -29.22
CA PRO A 56 22.48 10.07 -30.35
C PRO A 56 21.89 8.68 -30.08
N GLN A 57 21.03 8.23 -30.96
CA GLN A 57 20.32 6.96 -30.81
C GLN A 57 20.27 6.20 -32.13
N VAL A 58 20.37 4.87 -32.04
CA VAL A 58 20.30 3.97 -33.19
C VAL A 58 18.85 3.88 -33.67
N CYS A 59 18.61 4.38 -34.87
CA CYS A 59 17.29 4.44 -35.50
C CYS A 59 17.24 3.53 -36.73
N ILE A 60 16.04 3.04 -37.03
CA ILE A 60 15.73 2.42 -38.32
C ILE A 60 14.94 3.43 -39.14
N VAL A 61 15.35 3.61 -40.39
CA VAL A 61 14.67 4.47 -41.37
C VAL A 61 13.74 3.59 -42.21
N PHE A 62 12.52 4.06 -42.43
CA PHE A 62 11.44 3.36 -43.11
C PHE A 62 10.86 4.17 -44.26
N ARG A 63 10.31 3.46 -45.24
CA ARG A 63 9.34 3.98 -46.20
C ARG A 63 7.97 3.40 -45.89
N HIS A 64 6.92 4.19 -46.11
CA HIS A 64 5.54 3.76 -45.94
C HIS A 64 4.68 4.36 -47.05
N ASP A 65 3.69 3.62 -47.55
CA ASP A 65 2.86 4.04 -48.69
C ASP A 65 2.04 5.30 -48.40
N ASP A 66 1.60 5.47 -47.15
CA ASP A 66 0.96 6.71 -46.69
C ASP A 66 1.86 7.95 -46.73
N PHE A 67 3.17 7.78 -46.86
CA PHE A 67 4.17 8.84 -46.81
C PHE A 67 5.14 8.67 -47.99
N PRO A 68 4.66 8.77 -49.25
CA PRO A 68 5.41 8.33 -50.42
C PRO A 68 6.68 9.16 -50.69
N ASN A 69 6.73 10.40 -50.17
CA ASN A 69 7.81 11.36 -50.37
C ASN A 69 8.62 11.66 -49.10
N GLU A 70 8.37 10.96 -47.99
CA GLU A 70 8.97 11.27 -46.69
C GLU A 70 9.58 10.02 -46.06
N GLU A 71 10.82 10.14 -45.55
CA GLU A 71 11.47 9.07 -44.81
C GLU A 71 11.09 9.13 -43.34
N LEU A 72 10.43 8.08 -42.84
CA LEU A 72 10.09 7.96 -41.43
C LEU A 72 11.21 7.27 -40.67
N TYR A 73 11.41 7.61 -39.40
CA TYR A 73 12.38 6.91 -38.56
C TYR A 73 11.93 6.83 -37.10
N CYS A 74 12.32 5.74 -36.44
CA CYS A 74 12.14 5.56 -35.00
C CYS A 74 13.32 4.78 -34.39
N HIS A 75 13.44 4.83 -33.07
CA HIS A 75 14.45 4.08 -32.34
C HIS A 75 14.31 2.57 -32.54
N GLN A 76 15.43 1.86 -32.75
CA GLN A 76 15.45 0.43 -33.07
C GLN A 76 14.64 -0.42 -32.08
N ARG A 77 14.72 -0.13 -30.78
CA ARG A 77 13.96 -0.84 -29.71
C ARG A 77 12.44 -0.86 -29.93
N PHE A 78 11.86 0.17 -30.56
CA PHE A 78 10.40 0.24 -30.77
C PHE A 78 9.96 -0.38 -32.09
N CYS A 79 10.90 -0.84 -32.93
CA CYS A 79 10.64 -1.52 -34.18
C CYS A 79 10.33 -3.00 -33.94
N ARG A 80 9.18 -3.47 -34.42
CA ARG A 80 8.80 -4.89 -34.38
C ARG A 80 8.83 -5.44 -35.80
N VAL A 81 9.61 -6.50 -36.03
CA VAL A 81 9.69 -7.15 -37.35
C VAL A 81 8.52 -8.11 -37.51
N GLU A 82 7.72 -7.90 -38.54
CA GLU A 82 6.57 -8.74 -38.90
C GLU A 82 6.97 -9.75 -39.98
N GLN A 83 7.75 -9.31 -40.97
CA GLN A 83 8.34 -10.14 -42.00
C GLN A 83 9.82 -9.78 -42.19
N GLU A 84 10.69 -10.79 -42.15
CA GLU A 84 12.13 -10.57 -42.41
C GLU A 84 12.36 -10.24 -43.89
N GLY A 85 13.31 -9.34 -44.14
CA GLY A 85 13.83 -9.07 -45.49
C GLY A 85 14.77 -10.20 -45.96
N PRO A 86 15.34 -10.09 -47.17
CA PRO A 86 16.30 -11.05 -47.69
C PRO A 86 17.46 -11.31 -46.72
N LEU A 87 17.83 -12.59 -46.55
CA LEU A 87 18.84 -13.06 -45.58
C LEU A 87 20.22 -12.40 -45.77
N ASP A 88 20.54 -11.95 -46.98
CA ASP A 88 21.83 -11.34 -47.33
C ASP A 88 21.95 -9.86 -46.90
N ASN A 89 20.86 -9.23 -46.46
CA ASN A 89 20.83 -7.81 -46.07
C ASN A 89 20.34 -7.60 -44.63
N VAL A 90 20.62 -8.55 -43.73
CA VAL A 90 20.37 -8.39 -42.30
C VAL A 90 21.35 -7.39 -41.71
N PHE A 91 20.89 -6.49 -40.85
CA PHE A 91 21.78 -5.51 -40.22
C PHE A 91 22.60 -6.17 -39.07
N GLY A 92 23.79 -6.74 -39.37
CA GLY A 92 24.84 -7.25 -38.44
C GLY A 92 26.13 -7.68 -39.19
N GLU A 93 27.38 -7.63 -38.69
CA GLU A 93 27.88 -8.01 -37.34
C GLU A 93 29.34 -7.53 -37.01
N VAL A 94 29.66 -7.53 -35.69
CA VAL A 94 30.95 -7.46 -34.93
C VAL A 94 31.74 -6.13 -34.80
N ASP A 95 31.78 -5.61 -33.57
CA ASP A 95 33.01 -5.12 -32.94
C ASP A 95 33.08 -5.64 -31.50
N GLU A 96 34.05 -6.51 -31.24
CA GLU A 96 34.60 -6.71 -29.90
C GLU A 96 35.34 -5.42 -29.53
N VAL A 97 34.74 -4.61 -28.65
CA VAL A 97 35.50 -3.62 -27.89
C VAL A 97 35.24 -3.86 -26.42
N GLU A 98 36.33 -4.16 -25.73
CA GLU A 98 36.44 -4.15 -24.28
C GLU A 98 35.86 -2.86 -23.69
N GLY A 99 35.08 -3.01 -22.61
CA GLY A 99 34.74 -1.98 -21.63
C GLY A 99 34.51 -0.54 -22.11
N VAL A 100 33.27 -0.19 -22.44
CA VAL A 100 32.75 1.18 -22.30
C VAL A 100 31.32 1.13 -21.77
N ASP A 101 31.08 1.91 -20.71
CA ASP A 101 29.83 2.03 -19.97
C ASP A 101 28.64 2.46 -20.86
N ASP A 102 27.61 1.61 -20.94
CA ASP A 102 26.29 1.99 -21.49
C ASP A 102 25.55 2.85 -20.45
N GLU A 103 25.78 4.16 -20.49
CA GLU A 103 24.89 5.15 -19.87
C GLU A 103 23.50 5.07 -20.55
N HIS A 104 22.55 4.39 -19.91
CA HIS A 104 21.15 4.43 -20.34
C HIS A 104 20.59 5.87 -20.22
N PRO A 105 20.15 6.49 -21.33
CA PRO A 105 19.43 7.74 -21.23
C PRO A 105 18.03 7.50 -20.68
N THR A 106 17.77 8.05 -19.51
CA THR A 106 16.45 8.19 -18.88
C THR A 106 15.41 8.73 -19.86
N VAL A 107 14.31 8.00 -20.04
CA VAL A 107 13.08 8.51 -20.68
C VAL A 107 12.06 8.68 -19.58
N GLU A 108 11.51 9.90 -19.46
CA GLU A 108 10.42 10.25 -18.56
C GLU A 108 9.12 9.57 -19.03
N VAL A 109 8.40 8.97 -18.08
CA VAL A 109 7.05 8.41 -18.31
C VAL A 109 6.06 9.58 -18.48
N PRO A 110 5.27 9.63 -19.57
CA PRO A 110 4.26 10.68 -19.75
C PRO A 110 3.25 10.72 -18.59
N GLY A 111 2.94 11.93 -18.11
CA GLY A 111 2.22 12.19 -16.85
C GLY A 111 0.73 11.87 -16.80
N GLU A 112 0.20 10.98 -17.65
CA GLU A 112 -1.24 10.64 -17.70
C GLU A 112 -1.59 9.19 -17.33
N VAL A 113 -0.62 8.38 -16.88
CA VAL A 113 -0.90 7.10 -16.20
C VAL A 113 -0.93 7.35 -14.68
N SER A 114 -1.91 8.13 -14.22
CA SER A 114 -2.12 8.41 -12.80
C SER A 114 -3.53 8.00 -12.40
N GLY A 115 -3.71 6.70 -12.18
CA GLY A 115 -4.87 6.12 -11.53
C GLY A 115 -4.54 4.73 -11.03
N SER A 116 -4.48 4.53 -9.71
CA SER A 116 -4.16 3.26 -9.05
C SER A 116 -5.32 2.25 -9.02
N VAL A 117 -6.14 2.24 -10.06
CA VAL A 117 -6.95 1.06 -10.36
C VAL A 117 -6.16 0.35 -11.43
N ALA A 118 -5.60 -0.83 -11.17
CA ALA A 118 -5.13 -1.70 -12.23
C ALA A 118 -6.35 -2.12 -13.07
N ARG A 119 -6.83 -1.23 -13.93
CA ARG A 119 -7.70 -1.61 -15.02
C ARG A 119 -6.84 -2.44 -15.95
N SER A 120 -7.42 -3.47 -16.56
CA SER A 120 -6.80 -4.25 -17.62
C SER A 120 -6.19 -3.37 -18.73
N GLU A 121 -6.71 -2.15 -18.88
CA GLU A 121 -6.23 -1.09 -19.78
C GLU A 121 -4.85 -0.53 -19.41
N ASP A 122 -4.54 -0.32 -18.12
CA ASP A 122 -3.25 0.21 -17.66
C ASP A 122 -2.13 -0.84 -17.74
N ALA A 123 -2.48 -2.10 -17.43
CA ALA A 123 -1.60 -3.24 -17.65
C ALA A 123 -1.28 -3.46 -19.15
N ALA A 124 -2.26 -3.21 -20.04
CA ALA A 124 -2.05 -3.26 -21.48
C ALA A 124 -1.17 -2.11 -21.99
N LEU A 125 -1.29 -0.91 -21.41
CA LEU A 125 -0.43 0.24 -21.68
C LEU A 125 1.03 -0.03 -21.28
N LEU A 126 1.27 -0.53 -20.06
CA LEU A 126 2.62 -0.91 -19.60
C LEU A 126 3.24 -2.03 -20.45
N ARG A 127 2.45 -3.04 -20.84
CA ARG A 127 2.89 -4.09 -21.79
C ARG A 127 3.22 -3.53 -23.17
N ASN A 128 2.44 -2.57 -23.66
CA ASN A 128 2.70 -1.88 -24.94
C ASN A 128 3.93 -0.97 -24.90
N GLU A 129 4.30 -0.45 -23.72
CA GLU A 129 5.53 0.31 -23.47
C GLU A 129 6.76 -0.58 -23.21
N GLY A 130 6.58 -1.90 -23.14
CA GLY A 130 7.65 -2.89 -22.97
C GLY A 130 8.01 -3.20 -21.51
N PHE A 131 7.15 -2.82 -20.56
CA PHE A 131 7.21 -3.28 -19.16
C PHE A 131 6.44 -4.59 -19.01
N ASP A 132 7.03 -5.55 -18.30
CA ASP A 132 6.44 -6.87 -18.07
C ASP A 132 5.49 -6.79 -16.87
N VAL A 133 4.18 -6.90 -17.13
CA VAL A 133 3.15 -6.93 -16.09
C VAL A 133 2.77 -8.39 -15.89
N ASP A 134 2.94 -8.91 -14.66
CA ASP A 134 2.60 -10.28 -14.30
C ASP A 134 1.17 -10.61 -14.73
N ASP A 135 1.02 -11.63 -15.57
CA ASP A 135 -0.29 -12.03 -16.08
C ASP A 135 -0.85 -13.11 -15.16
N ASP A 136 -1.80 -12.72 -14.31
CA ASP A 136 -2.52 -13.58 -13.37
C ASP A 136 -3.25 -14.79 -14.04
N ASN A 137 -3.15 -14.95 -15.36
CA ASN A 137 -3.66 -16.10 -16.12
C ASN A 137 -2.61 -17.15 -16.52
N GLU A 138 -1.31 -16.86 -16.41
CA GLU A 138 -0.28 -17.87 -16.70
C GLU A 138 -0.19 -18.89 -15.54
N PRO A 139 -0.16 -20.20 -15.83
CA PRO A 139 0.03 -21.19 -14.77
C PRO A 139 1.42 -21.03 -14.15
N ALA A 140 1.53 -21.20 -12.83
CA ALA A 140 2.81 -21.29 -12.15
C ALA A 140 3.72 -22.30 -12.88
N PRO A 141 5.01 -22.01 -13.13
CA PRO A 141 5.89 -22.91 -13.87
C PRO A 141 5.91 -24.35 -13.32
N GLU A 142 5.76 -24.49 -11.99
CA GLU A 142 5.71 -25.76 -11.26
C GLU A 142 4.44 -26.58 -11.55
N ASN A 143 3.38 -25.92 -12.04
CA ASN A 143 2.10 -26.54 -12.39
C ASN A 143 2.01 -26.98 -13.86
N ILE A 144 3.00 -26.66 -14.69
CA ILE A 144 3.02 -27.09 -16.09
C ILE A 144 3.36 -28.58 -16.13
N PRO A 145 2.46 -29.47 -16.57
CA PRO A 145 2.75 -30.90 -16.64
C PRO A 145 3.91 -31.18 -17.60
N VAL A 146 4.85 -32.04 -17.22
CA VAL A 146 5.93 -32.45 -18.12
C VAL A 146 5.36 -33.46 -19.13
N THR A 147 5.72 -33.30 -20.41
CA THR A 147 5.21 -34.17 -21.48
C THR A 147 5.58 -35.63 -21.21
N GLY A 148 4.57 -36.49 -21.00
CA GLY A 148 4.74 -37.91 -20.73
C GLY A 148 4.66 -38.33 -19.25
N GLU A 149 4.45 -37.41 -18.30
CA GLU A 149 4.13 -37.79 -16.91
C GLU A 149 2.73 -38.45 -16.84
N ILE A 150 2.69 -39.69 -16.37
CA ILE A 150 1.45 -40.42 -16.06
C ILE A 150 0.87 -39.82 -14.77
N LEU A 151 -0.46 -39.58 -14.76
CA LEU A 151 -1.18 -39.19 -13.54
C LEU A 151 -0.89 -40.21 -12.43
N ASN A 152 -0.85 -39.75 -11.17
CA ASN A 152 -0.46 -40.60 -10.05
C ASN A 152 -1.48 -41.76 -9.89
N ASP A 153 -1.12 -42.98 -10.32
CA ASP A 153 -1.96 -44.19 -10.31
C ASP A 153 -2.41 -44.65 -8.90
N GLN A 154 -1.97 -43.93 -7.85
CA GLN A 154 -2.29 -44.21 -6.45
C GLN A 154 -3.52 -43.44 -5.92
N GLN A 155 -4.23 -42.69 -6.79
CA GLN A 155 -5.40 -41.93 -6.38
C GLN A 155 -6.66 -42.82 -6.27
N THR A 156 -7.42 -42.66 -5.19
CA THR A 156 -8.63 -43.47 -4.93
C THR A 156 -9.80 -42.63 -4.43
N TRP A 157 -11.00 -42.89 -4.96
CA TRP A 157 -12.22 -42.19 -4.58
C TRP A 157 -12.67 -42.54 -3.15
N GLY A 158 -13.41 -41.60 -2.55
CA GLY A 158 -14.05 -41.72 -1.26
C GLY A 158 -13.20 -41.14 -0.12
N TRP A 159 -13.89 -40.55 0.86
CA TRP A 159 -13.25 -39.93 2.02
C TRP A 159 -12.88 -40.94 3.10
N SER A 160 -11.78 -40.71 3.81
CA SER A 160 -11.25 -41.61 4.85
C SER A 160 -12.04 -41.60 6.16
N GLY A 161 -13.07 -40.75 6.28
CA GLY A 161 -13.87 -40.63 7.49
C GLY A 161 -13.25 -39.78 8.59
N ARG A 162 -12.02 -39.27 8.41
CA ARG A 162 -11.28 -38.52 9.44
C ARG A 162 -10.61 -37.28 8.87
N CYS A 163 -10.66 -36.18 9.62
CA CYS A 163 -9.90 -34.98 9.30
C CYS A 163 -8.49 -35.08 9.90
N PRO A 164 -7.41 -35.01 9.08
CA PRO A 164 -6.02 -35.12 9.55
C PRO A 164 -5.68 -34.17 10.71
N ARG A 165 -6.18 -32.93 10.67
CA ARG A 165 -5.96 -31.91 11.70
C ARG A 165 -6.69 -32.21 13.02
N LYS A 166 -7.94 -32.66 12.95
CA LYS A 166 -8.72 -32.99 14.16
C LYS A 166 -8.15 -34.23 14.84
N PHE A 167 -7.57 -35.14 14.06
CA PHE A 167 -6.91 -36.33 14.59
C PHE A 167 -5.58 -36.03 15.28
N SER A 168 -4.82 -35.02 14.83
CA SER A 168 -3.59 -34.60 15.51
C SER A 168 -3.82 -33.87 16.84
N GLY A 169 -5.08 -33.60 17.22
CA GLY A 169 -5.42 -32.91 18.47
C GLY A 169 -5.14 -31.41 18.45
N ASP A 170 -4.84 -30.84 17.28
CA ASP A 170 -4.55 -29.43 17.11
C ASP A 170 -5.82 -28.60 17.34
N SER A 171 -5.89 -27.90 18.47
CA SER A 171 -7.03 -27.06 18.82
C SER A 171 -6.97 -25.69 18.14
N TYR A 172 -8.14 -25.05 18.04
CA TYR A 172 -8.24 -23.66 17.62
C TYR A 172 -7.81 -22.72 18.76
N ASP A 173 -6.79 -21.89 18.52
CA ASP A 173 -6.38 -20.84 19.45
C ASP A 173 -7.12 -19.53 19.12
N PRO A 174 -7.69 -18.82 20.12
CA PRO A 174 -8.31 -17.53 19.86
C PRO A 174 -7.27 -16.46 19.50
N PRO A 175 -7.65 -15.42 18.74
CA PRO A 175 -6.75 -14.33 18.38
C PRO A 175 -6.12 -13.60 19.56
N LYS A 176 -4.83 -13.24 19.47
CA LYS A 176 -4.05 -12.58 20.56
C LYS A 176 -3.01 -11.62 19.97
N LEU A 177 -2.59 -10.55 20.63
CA LEU A 177 -1.39 -9.80 20.18
C LEU A 177 -0.13 -10.49 20.73
N ILE A 178 0.90 -10.72 19.91
CA ILE A 178 2.10 -11.47 20.38
C ILE A 178 2.85 -10.62 21.39
N GLY A 179 3.03 -11.12 22.61
CA GLY A 179 3.72 -10.36 23.65
C GLY A 179 2.83 -9.38 24.41
N MET A 180 1.50 -9.48 24.25
CA MET A 180 0.54 -8.79 25.10
C MET A 180 -0.45 -9.76 25.73
N THR A 181 -0.89 -9.42 26.94
CA THR A 181 -2.00 -10.08 27.61
C THR A 181 -3.35 -9.64 27.02
N ASN A 182 -4.39 -10.45 27.24
CA ASN A 182 -5.74 -10.12 26.80
C ASN A 182 -6.26 -8.81 27.43
N SER A 183 -5.88 -8.51 28.68
CA SER A 183 -6.25 -7.26 29.35
C SER A 183 -5.61 -6.04 28.69
N GLU A 184 -4.31 -6.10 28.38
CA GLU A 184 -3.60 -4.99 27.75
C GLU A 184 -4.16 -4.70 26.34
N SER A 185 -4.47 -5.75 25.57
CA SER A 185 -5.03 -5.59 24.22
C SER A 185 -6.38 -4.84 24.19
N LYS A 186 -7.15 -4.92 25.29
CA LYS A 186 -8.47 -4.26 25.41
C LYS A 186 -8.38 -2.79 25.82
N SER A 187 -7.26 -2.37 26.42
CA SER A 187 -7.06 -1.02 26.93
C SER A 187 -6.15 -0.17 26.04
N MET A 188 -5.74 -0.67 24.87
CA MET A 188 -4.85 0.09 23.98
C MET A 188 -5.55 1.31 23.38
N THR A 189 -4.81 2.42 23.34
CA THR A 189 -5.19 3.59 22.56
C THR A 189 -4.90 3.37 21.07
N ILE A 190 -5.50 4.17 20.19
CA ILE A 190 -5.19 4.16 18.75
C ILE A 190 -3.69 4.40 18.51
N PHE A 191 -3.09 5.32 19.28
CA PHE A 191 -1.67 5.66 19.17
C PHE A 191 -0.77 4.49 19.56
N SER A 192 -1.01 3.90 20.73
CA SER A 192 -0.22 2.75 21.21
C SER A 192 -0.36 1.55 20.29
N MET A 193 -1.57 1.31 19.76
CA MET A 193 -1.80 0.26 18.77
C MET A 193 -1.04 0.56 17.47
N PHE A 194 -1.04 1.81 17.00
CA PHE A 194 -0.23 2.21 15.83
C PHE A 194 1.25 1.95 16.02
N LEU A 195 1.85 2.38 17.13
CA LEU A 195 3.27 2.13 17.43
C LEU A 195 3.59 0.64 17.60
N TRP A 196 2.61 -0.18 17.98
CA TRP A 196 2.78 -1.63 18.06
C TRP A 196 2.92 -2.28 16.69
N PHE A 197 2.20 -1.76 15.70
CA PHE A 197 2.22 -2.24 14.32
C PHE A 197 3.29 -1.61 13.45
N PHE A 198 3.72 -0.40 13.82
CA PHE A 198 4.70 0.37 13.06
C PHE A 198 6.12 0.01 13.52
N PRO A 199 7.10 -0.17 12.60
CA PRO A 199 8.44 -0.60 12.96
C PRO A 199 9.26 0.54 13.57
N VAL A 200 9.00 0.86 14.83
CA VAL A 200 9.62 1.98 15.57
C VAL A 200 11.14 1.80 15.71
N ASP A 201 11.63 0.56 15.88
CA ASP A 201 13.07 0.29 15.96
C ASP A 201 13.78 0.70 14.66
N TYR A 202 13.25 0.28 13.51
CA TYR A 202 13.75 0.70 12.18
C TYR A 202 13.69 2.22 12.00
N LEU A 203 12.61 2.85 12.46
CA LEU A 203 12.44 4.29 12.37
C LEU A 203 13.58 5.01 13.11
N HIS A 204 13.92 4.57 14.32
CA HIS A 204 15.00 5.16 15.11
C HIS A 204 16.39 4.85 14.55
N GLU A 205 16.65 3.59 14.22
CA GLU A 205 18.00 3.12 13.87
C GLU A 205 18.41 3.53 12.45
N VAL A 206 17.45 3.62 11.52
CA VAL A 206 17.73 3.84 10.10
C VAL A 206 17.11 5.15 9.62
N LEU A 207 15.78 5.25 9.63
CA LEU A 207 15.08 6.33 8.93
C LEU A 207 15.42 7.71 9.51
N LEU A 208 15.27 7.88 10.82
CA LEU A 208 15.55 9.16 11.48
C LEU A 208 17.04 9.53 11.41
N GLY A 209 17.93 8.55 11.48
CA GLY A 209 19.37 8.75 11.31
C GLY A 209 19.73 9.31 9.94
N GLU A 210 19.25 8.68 8.87
CA GLU A 210 19.54 9.09 7.48
C GLU A 210 18.79 10.35 7.06
N LEU A 211 17.57 10.53 7.57
CA LEU A 211 16.81 11.77 7.39
C LEU A 211 17.54 12.94 8.03
N ASN A 212 18.06 12.81 9.25
CA ASN A 212 18.80 13.87 9.93
C ASN A 212 20.12 14.24 9.22
N LYS A 213 20.83 13.25 8.66
CA LYS A 213 22.02 13.52 7.81
C LYS A 213 21.63 14.35 6.58
N SER A 214 20.54 13.98 5.91
CA SER A 214 20.06 14.67 4.70
C SER A 214 19.50 16.07 5.02
N LEU A 215 18.86 16.24 6.18
CA LEU A 215 18.42 17.54 6.67
C LEU A 215 19.60 18.47 6.96
N ALA A 216 20.69 17.94 7.52
CA ALA A 216 21.90 18.72 7.75
C ALA A 216 22.55 19.19 6.45
N GLU A 217 22.55 18.37 5.39
CA GLU A 217 23.00 18.76 4.04
C GLU A 217 22.16 19.92 3.47
N GLU A 218 20.85 19.90 3.71
CA GLU A 218 19.91 20.98 3.32
C GLU A 218 19.90 22.16 4.30
N LYS A 219 20.80 22.18 5.29
CA LYS A 219 20.89 23.20 6.36
C LYS A 219 19.58 23.38 7.13
N ALA A 220 18.80 22.31 7.25
CA ALA A 220 17.55 22.27 8.00
C ALA A 220 17.77 21.70 9.41
N ARG A 221 16.88 22.08 10.34
CA ARG A 221 16.86 21.54 11.71
C ARG A 221 16.69 20.03 11.69
N THR A 222 17.36 19.32 12.60
CA THR A 222 17.12 17.89 12.81
C THR A 222 15.67 17.63 13.22
N ILE A 223 15.17 16.44 12.91
CA ILE A 223 13.83 15.97 13.23
C ILE A 223 13.88 14.95 14.37
N CYS A 224 12.93 15.08 15.30
CA CYS A 224 12.72 14.12 16.38
C CYS A 224 11.63 13.10 16.01
N LEU A 225 11.46 12.05 16.83
CA LEU A 225 10.38 11.08 16.65
C LEU A 225 9.00 11.76 16.63
N GLY A 226 8.73 12.64 17.59
CA GLY A 226 7.43 13.30 17.71
C GLY A 226 7.07 14.14 16.49
N GLU A 227 8.01 14.95 15.99
CA GLU A 227 7.82 15.75 14.78
C GLU A 227 7.63 14.85 13.54
N PHE A 228 8.34 13.72 13.43
CA PHE A 228 8.13 12.77 12.35
C PHE A 228 6.75 12.09 12.41
N LEU A 229 6.31 11.69 13.61
CA LEU A 229 4.96 11.15 13.80
C LEU A 229 3.90 12.20 13.45
N ARG A 230 4.12 13.48 13.79
CA ARG A 230 3.26 14.58 13.36
C ARG A 230 3.23 14.73 11.83
N PHE A 231 4.38 14.63 11.15
CA PHE A 231 4.46 14.61 9.70
C PHE A 231 3.61 13.47 9.10
N LEU A 232 3.64 12.26 9.68
CA LEU A 232 2.76 11.16 9.27
C LEU A 232 1.29 11.45 9.55
N GLY A 233 0.98 12.03 10.72
CA GLY A 233 -0.39 12.43 11.08
C GLY A 233 -0.98 13.43 10.09
N ILE A 234 -0.19 14.37 9.59
CA ILE A 234 -0.59 15.30 8.52
C ILE A 234 -0.92 14.53 7.23
N TRP A 235 -0.14 13.53 6.85
CA TRP A 235 -0.45 12.68 5.68
C TRP A 235 -1.76 11.92 5.85
N PHE A 236 -1.99 11.28 6.99
CA PHE A 236 -3.27 10.60 7.27
C PHE A 236 -4.46 11.56 7.25
N TYR A 237 -4.29 12.78 7.79
CA TYR A 237 -5.35 13.78 7.75
C TYR A 237 -5.62 14.28 6.33
N MET A 238 -4.56 14.48 5.53
CA MET A 238 -4.66 14.85 4.13
C MET A 238 -5.42 13.78 3.33
N ALA A 239 -5.15 12.50 3.61
CA ALA A 239 -5.85 11.33 3.06
C ALA A 239 -7.29 11.14 3.59
N SER A 240 -7.86 12.19 4.20
CA SER A 240 -9.28 12.28 4.55
C SER A 240 -10.09 13.18 3.62
N PHE A 241 -9.45 13.76 2.59
CA PHE A 241 -10.07 14.66 1.62
C PHE A 241 -9.75 14.23 0.18
N LYS A 242 -10.73 14.36 -0.72
CA LYS A 242 -10.60 14.01 -2.15
C LYS A 242 -10.51 15.27 -3.00
N GLY A 243 -9.71 15.22 -4.07
CA GLY A 243 -9.64 16.30 -5.07
C GLY A 243 -8.90 17.56 -4.63
N LEU A 244 -8.23 17.54 -3.47
CA LEU A 244 -7.41 18.65 -2.99
C LEU A 244 -5.93 18.40 -3.29
N THR A 245 -5.25 19.43 -3.77
CA THR A 245 -3.81 19.43 -3.94
C THR A 245 -3.12 19.72 -2.60
N ARG A 246 -1.94 19.12 -2.38
CA ARG A 246 -1.11 19.37 -1.19
C ARG A 246 -0.95 20.85 -0.85
N ARG A 247 -0.73 21.70 -1.86
CA ARG A 247 -0.49 23.14 -1.69
C ARG A 247 -1.69 23.88 -1.07
N GLN A 248 -2.92 23.42 -1.30
CA GLN A 248 -4.13 24.08 -0.79
C GLN A 248 -4.23 24.03 0.74
N PHE A 249 -3.68 23.01 1.39
CA PHE A 249 -3.67 22.90 2.86
C PHE A 249 -2.76 23.93 3.55
N TRP A 250 -1.83 24.54 2.80
CA TRP A 250 -1.00 25.66 3.24
C TRP A 250 -1.32 26.97 2.50
N SER A 251 -2.51 27.09 1.93
CA SER A 251 -2.97 28.36 1.35
C SER A 251 -3.16 29.42 2.43
N THR A 252 -2.80 30.67 2.14
CA THR A 252 -3.10 31.82 3.01
C THR A 252 -4.45 32.47 2.71
N GLN A 253 -5.17 31.97 1.68
CA GLN A 253 -6.53 32.43 1.38
C GLN A 253 -7.48 32.02 2.51
N ASP A 254 -8.53 32.80 2.71
CA ASP A 254 -9.60 32.46 3.63
C ASP A 254 -10.25 31.13 3.24
N ILE A 255 -10.81 30.43 4.23
CA ILE A 255 -11.48 29.15 3.99
C ILE A 255 -12.84 29.46 3.38
N ASP A 256 -13.04 28.99 2.14
CA ASP A 256 -14.27 29.16 1.40
C ASP A 256 -15.06 27.83 1.38
N PRO A 257 -16.38 27.83 1.58
CA PRO A 257 -17.18 26.60 1.55
C PRO A 257 -17.17 25.86 0.20
N PHE A 258 -16.82 26.55 -0.89
CA PHE A 258 -16.87 26.03 -2.25
C PHE A 258 -15.49 25.89 -2.91
N SER A 259 -14.41 26.34 -2.25
CA SER A 259 -13.06 26.35 -2.84
C SER A 259 -11.93 26.26 -1.82
N GLY A 260 -10.87 25.54 -2.22
CA GLY A 260 -9.67 25.34 -1.40
C GLY A 260 -9.84 24.28 -0.32
N ALA A 261 -8.78 24.09 0.48
CA ALA A 261 -8.83 23.12 1.57
C ALA A 261 -9.70 23.66 2.73
N PRO A 262 -10.49 22.82 3.41
CA PRO A 262 -11.34 23.24 4.52
C PRO A 262 -10.56 23.50 5.82
N ILE A 263 -9.25 23.24 5.81
CA ILE A 263 -8.36 23.37 6.97
C ILE A 263 -7.00 23.93 6.53
N ARG A 264 -6.25 24.44 7.51
CA ARG A 264 -4.89 24.97 7.34
C ARG A 264 -3.91 24.21 8.23
N PHE A 265 -2.83 23.69 7.67
CA PHE A 265 -1.81 22.92 8.42
C PHE A 265 -0.71 23.78 9.05
N HIS A 266 -0.76 25.10 8.86
CA HIS A 266 0.20 26.05 9.44
C HIS A 266 0.34 25.97 10.96
N GLU A 267 -0.70 25.51 11.65
CA GLU A 267 -0.68 25.33 13.11
C GLU A 267 0.20 24.14 13.54
N TRP A 268 0.37 23.15 12.66
CA TRP A 268 1.07 21.91 13.00
C TRP A 268 2.47 21.84 12.41
N MET A 269 2.64 22.31 11.16
CA MET A 269 3.91 22.30 10.45
C MET A 269 3.88 23.30 9.30
N SER A 270 4.96 24.04 9.08
CA SER A 270 5.09 24.92 7.92
C SER A 270 5.20 24.12 6.62
N ARG A 271 4.73 24.69 5.50
CA ARG A 271 4.86 24.03 4.19
C ARG A 271 6.31 23.74 3.84
N HIS A 272 7.19 24.67 4.16
CA HIS A 272 8.61 24.55 3.89
C HIS A 272 9.22 23.37 4.67
N ARG A 273 8.90 23.25 5.96
CA ARG A 273 9.35 22.13 6.78
C ARG A 273 8.82 20.80 6.24
N PHE A 274 7.53 20.74 5.91
CA PHE A 274 6.91 19.55 5.32
C PHE A 274 7.57 19.13 4.00
N ASP A 275 7.76 20.08 3.08
CA ASP A 275 8.36 19.83 1.75
C ASP A 275 9.84 19.40 1.89
N ILE A 276 10.60 19.96 2.85
CA ILE A 276 11.98 19.56 3.14
C ILE A 276 12.05 18.15 3.73
N ILE A 277 11.22 17.82 4.72
CA ILE A 277 11.19 16.46 5.30
C ILE A 277 10.92 15.45 4.19
N LEU A 278 9.89 15.70 3.38
CA LEU A 278 9.53 14.83 2.25
C LEU A 278 10.67 14.67 1.24
N LYS A 279 11.39 15.76 0.92
CA LYS A 279 12.56 15.73 0.03
C LYS A 279 13.72 14.91 0.60
N CYS A 280 13.92 14.95 1.92
CA CYS A 280 15.06 14.35 2.61
C CYS A 280 14.83 12.90 3.06
N LEU A 281 13.65 12.32 2.81
CA LEU A 281 13.36 10.93 3.18
C LEU A 281 14.35 9.97 2.51
N LYS A 282 15.07 9.21 3.35
CA LYS A 282 15.95 8.11 2.95
C LYS A 282 15.62 6.89 3.81
N PHE A 283 15.51 5.73 3.16
CA PHE A 283 15.05 4.48 3.79
C PHE A 283 16.17 3.44 3.94
N THR A 284 17.44 3.84 3.75
CA THR A 284 18.58 2.94 3.92
C THR A 284 19.83 3.69 4.32
N ASN A 285 20.62 3.04 5.18
CA ASN A 285 21.96 3.45 5.58
C ASN A 285 23.05 2.67 4.82
N HIS A 286 22.66 1.77 3.90
CA HIS A 286 23.62 1.02 3.09
C HIS A 286 24.04 1.82 1.85
N PRO A 287 25.33 1.75 1.47
CA PRO A 287 25.78 2.37 0.23
C PRO A 287 25.06 1.73 -0.97
N PRO A 288 24.75 2.50 -2.03
CA PRO A 288 24.20 1.93 -3.24
C PRO A 288 25.18 0.87 -3.79
N PRO A 289 24.71 -0.32 -4.21
CA PRO A 289 25.56 -1.34 -4.83
C PRO A 289 26.26 -0.77 -6.06
N ARG A 290 27.47 -1.29 -6.30
CA ARG A 290 28.41 -0.76 -7.30
C ARG A 290 27.94 -0.91 -8.75
N ARG A 291 26.85 -1.66 -9.02
CA ARG A 291 26.28 -1.81 -10.35
C ARG A 291 24.77 -1.61 -10.32
N THR A 292 24.32 -0.62 -11.09
CA THR A 292 22.94 -0.19 -11.36
C THR A 292 22.12 0.37 -10.19
N LYS A 293 21.47 1.52 -10.43
CA LYS A 293 20.52 2.17 -9.52
C LYS A 293 19.43 1.21 -9.00
N THR A 294 19.06 0.19 -9.75
CA THR A 294 18.10 -0.88 -9.36
C THR A 294 18.58 -1.75 -8.20
N SER A 295 19.89 -1.95 -8.03
CA SER A 295 20.42 -2.76 -6.94
C SER A 295 20.39 -2.02 -5.59
N SER A 296 20.50 -0.68 -5.58
CA SER A 296 20.38 0.12 -4.33
C SER A 296 18.95 0.20 -3.83
N MET A 297 18.01 0.05 -4.76
CA MET A 297 16.59 0.10 -4.51
C MET A 297 16.13 -1.13 -3.71
N VAL A 298 16.57 -2.32 -4.11
CA VAL A 298 16.19 -3.60 -3.46
C VAL A 298 16.78 -3.74 -2.05
N PHE A 299 18.02 -3.30 -1.82
CA PHE A 299 18.67 -3.42 -0.51
C PHE A 299 18.03 -2.52 0.56
N ALA A 300 17.60 -1.31 0.20
CA ALA A 300 16.93 -0.38 1.11
C ALA A 300 15.63 -0.96 1.71
N ASN A 301 14.90 -1.71 0.88
CA ASN A 301 13.64 -2.30 1.30
C ASN A 301 13.82 -3.66 1.96
N SER A 302 14.87 -4.42 1.63
CA SER A 302 15.20 -5.63 2.39
C SER A 302 15.57 -5.30 3.83
N SER A 303 16.19 -4.15 4.11
CA SER A 303 16.37 -3.67 5.48
C SER A 303 15.04 -3.28 6.11
N MET A 304 14.22 -2.43 5.48
CA MET A 304 12.92 -2.00 6.04
C MET A 304 11.95 -3.17 6.28
N LEU A 305 11.80 -4.08 5.32
CA LEU A 305 10.95 -5.28 5.43
C LEU A 305 11.58 -6.33 6.35
N GLY A 306 12.90 -6.49 6.33
CA GLY A 306 13.63 -7.41 7.22
C GLY A 306 13.56 -6.98 8.69
N THR A 307 13.68 -5.69 9.00
CA THR A 307 13.49 -5.16 10.35
C THR A 307 12.03 -5.00 10.73
N ALA A 308 11.10 -4.68 9.81
CA ALA A 308 9.66 -4.67 10.12
C ALA A 308 9.11 -6.07 10.40
N THR A 309 9.75 -7.12 9.86
CA THR A 309 9.45 -8.52 10.20
C THR A 309 10.23 -9.02 11.42
N CYS A 310 11.38 -8.42 11.75
CA CYS A 310 12.25 -8.82 12.87
C CYS A 310 12.05 -8.01 14.16
N SER A 311 11.53 -6.78 14.12
CA SER A 311 11.22 -5.97 15.31
C SER A 311 10.05 -6.63 16.04
N ARG A 312 10.39 -7.44 17.05
CA ARG A 312 9.46 -8.25 17.86
C ARG A 312 8.51 -9.08 17.01
N GLY A 313 9.07 -10.12 16.38
CA GLY A 313 8.41 -11.15 15.58
C GLY A 313 6.89 -11.04 15.53
N SER A 314 6.39 -10.39 14.48
CA SER A 314 4.97 -10.25 14.14
C SER A 314 4.10 -9.81 15.33
N ALA A 315 3.91 -8.51 15.51
CA ALA A 315 3.15 -7.92 16.62
C ALA A 315 1.68 -8.46 16.77
N LEU A 316 1.16 -9.15 15.75
CA LEU A 316 -0.12 -9.88 15.73
C LEU A 316 0.06 -11.38 15.89
N ARG A 317 -0.76 -11.99 16.75
CA ARG A 317 -1.32 -13.33 16.57
C ARG A 317 -2.80 -13.10 16.18
N GLY A 318 -3.45 -14.02 15.49
CA GLY A 318 -4.92 -14.00 15.50
C GLY A 318 -5.72 -13.00 14.65
N PHE A 319 -5.14 -11.93 14.09
CA PHE A 319 -5.90 -10.97 13.27
C PHE A 319 -5.35 -10.87 11.84
N ARG A 320 -6.26 -10.92 10.85
CA ARG A 320 -5.93 -11.13 9.43
C ARG A 320 -5.45 -9.85 8.79
N VAL A 321 -4.20 -9.79 8.33
CA VAL A 321 -3.72 -9.00 7.17
C VAL A 321 -2.42 -9.60 6.63
N LEU A 322 -2.39 -9.94 5.36
CA LEU A 322 -1.21 -10.35 4.59
C LEU A 322 -1.42 -9.85 3.15
N MET A 323 -0.47 -9.07 2.63
CA MET A 323 -0.52 -8.54 1.27
C MET A 323 0.80 -8.72 0.54
N SER A 324 0.82 -9.73 -0.33
CA SER A 324 1.61 -9.77 -1.57
C SER A 324 1.01 -10.85 -2.49
N GLN A 325 -0.18 -10.61 -3.08
CA GLN A 325 -0.91 -11.61 -3.87
C GLN A 325 -1.11 -13.00 -3.20
N CYS A 326 -0.65 -13.20 -1.95
CA CYS A 326 -0.60 -14.47 -1.25
C CYS A 326 -1.89 -14.64 -0.48
N LEU A 327 -2.69 -15.59 -0.95
CA LEU A 327 -3.85 -16.02 -0.22
C LEU A 327 -3.41 -16.74 1.01
N LEU A 328 -3.67 -16.15 2.16
CA LEU A 328 -3.57 -16.81 3.44
C LEU A 328 -4.83 -16.47 4.20
N GLY A 329 -5.91 -17.18 3.88
CA GLY A 329 -7.05 -17.31 4.76
C GLY A 329 -6.67 -18.17 5.95
N LEU A 330 -5.88 -17.58 6.84
CA LEU A 330 -5.53 -18.15 8.12
C LEU A 330 -6.54 -17.69 9.15
N HIS A 331 -7.04 -18.65 9.93
CA HIS A 331 -7.17 -18.34 11.34
C HIS A 331 -5.74 -18.22 11.86
N ASP A 332 -5.41 -17.02 12.32
CA ASP A 332 -4.24 -16.70 13.13
C ASP A 332 -3.08 -16.03 12.36
N GLY A 333 -3.01 -14.70 12.51
CA GLY A 333 -2.18 -13.81 11.68
C GLY A 333 -0.70 -13.79 12.04
N HIS A 334 0.12 -13.67 10.99
CA HIS A 334 1.44 -13.05 10.96
C HIS A 334 1.45 -12.18 9.70
N ALA A 335 1.66 -10.87 9.80
CA ALA A 335 1.78 -10.03 8.60
C ALA A 335 3.21 -10.16 8.05
N LEU A 336 3.39 -10.95 6.98
CA LEU A 336 4.66 -11.14 6.29
C LEU A 336 4.54 -10.57 4.88
N ILE A 337 5.26 -9.49 4.60
CA ILE A 337 5.27 -8.88 3.27
C ILE A 337 6.60 -9.24 2.63
N GLU A 338 6.55 -9.95 1.51
CA GLU A 338 7.72 -10.15 0.65
C GLU A 338 7.50 -9.39 -0.66
N LEU A 339 8.45 -8.51 -1.00
CA LEU A 339 8.43 -7.82 -2.28
C LEU A 339 8.81 -8.79 -3.40
N VAL A 340 7.90 -8.99 -4.35
CA VAL A 340 8.15 -9.78 -5.56
C VAL A 340 8.65 -8.84 -6.65
N GLU A 341 9.94 -8.96 -6.98
CA GLU A 341 10.64 -8.08 -7.95
C GLU A 341 10.51 -8.53 -9.41
N GLY A 342 9.90 -9.69 -9.66
CA GLY A 342 9.72 -10.23 -11.01
C GLY A 342 11.04 -10.52 -11.71
N LYS A 343 11.11 -10.24 -13.02
CA LYS A 343 12.31 -10.44 -13.86
C LYS A 343 13.38 -9.35 -13.66
N ASP A 344 13.03 -8.26 -12.98
CA ASP A 344 13.91 -7.13 -12.70
C ASP A 344 14.74 -7.32 -11.42
N ALA A 345 14.63 -8.50 -10.78
CA ALA A 345 15.42 -8.86 -9.61
C ALA A 345 16.93 -8.78 -9.94
N PRO A 346 17.75 -8.15 -9.08
CA PRO A 346 19.20 -8.06 -9.29
C PRO A 346 19.82 -9.47 -9.40
N ARG A 347 20.71 -9.68 -10.37
CA ARG A 347 21.42 -10.97 -10.53
C ARG A 347 22.27 -11.34 -9.31
N GLU A 348 22.65 -10.34 -8.53
CA GLU A 348 23.45 -10.44 -7.31
C GLU A 348 22.60 -10.85 -6.09
N ARG A 349 21.27 -10.94 -6.24
CA ARG A 349 20.37 -11.36 -5.16
C ARG A 349 20.67 -12.80 -4.78
N LEU A 350 20.97 -13.00 -3.50
CA LEU A 350 21.05 -14.33 -2.92
C LEU A 350 19.72 -15.05 -3.15
N ILE A 351 19.77 -16.22 -3.77
CA ILE A 351 18.59 -17.08 -3.94
C ILE A 351 18.07 -17.37 -2.52
N PRO A 352 16.83 -16.96 -2.19
CA PRO A 352 16.33 -17.14 -0.84
C PRO A 352 16.35 -18.62 -0.46
N THR A 353 16.63 -18.91 0.82
CA THR A 353 16.50 -20.25 1.40
C THR A 353 15.12 -20.82 1.07
N ASN A 354 15.06 -22.13 0.76
CA ASN A 354 13.87 -22.89 0.34
C ASN A 354 13.39 -22.70 -1.11
N SER A 355 14.13 -21.99 -1.97
CA SER A 355 13.77 -21.85 -3.40
C SER A 355 14.04 -23.10 -4.26
N VAL A 356 14.59 -24.18 -3.66
CA VAL A 356 14.88 -25.46 -4.34
C VAL A 356 13.61 -26.15 -4.84
N ALA A 357 12.47 -25.93 -4.16
CA ALA A 357 11.18 -26.54 -4.49
C ALA A 357 10.33 -25.72 -5.49
N GLY A 358 10.89 -24.65 -6.08
CA GLY A 358 10.19 -23.74 -6.99
C GLY A 358 9.98 -22.34 -6.40
N LYS A 359 9.63 -21.38 -7.26
CA LYS A 359 9.38 -19.96 -6.89
C LYS A 359 8.19 -19.84 -5.95
N THR A 360 7.05 -20.45 -6.33
CA THR A 360 5.80 -20.35 -5.55
C THR A 360 5.90 -21.11 -4.24
N VAL A 361 6.50 -22.31 -4.26
CA VAL A 361 6.71 -23.11 -3.04
C VAL A 361 7.67 -22.41 -2.09
N GLY A 362 8.80 -21.90 -2.60
CA GLY A 362 9.77 -21.16 -1.80
C GLY A 362 9.16 -19.92 -1.15
N LEU A 363 8.33 -19.17 -1.89
CA LEU A 363 7.59 -18.02 -1.36
C LEU A 363 6.67 -18.42 -0.20
N LEU A 364 5.83 -19.46 -0.38
CA LEU A 364 4.96 -19.97 0.68
C LEU A 364 5.73 -20.37 1.94
N LEU A 365 6.86 -21.09 1.78
CA LEU A 365 7.67 -21.54 2.90
C LEU A 365 8.31 -20.38 3.67
N ARG A 366 8.71 -19.30 3.00
CA ARG A 366 9.24 -18.10 3.66
C ARG A 366 8.14 -17.33 4.38
N MET A 367 7.02 -17.08 3.68
CA MET A 367 5.87 -16.34 4.21
C MET A 367 5.15 -17.06 5.35
N LEU A 368 5.34 -18.36 5.50
CA LEU A 368 4.68 -19.16 6.55
C LEU A 368 5.66 -19.71 7.59
N SER A 369 6.94 -19.36 7.51
CA SER A 369 7.99 -19.85 8.40
C SER A 369 7.68 -19.64 9.89
N SER A 370 7.02 -18.54 10.24
CA SER A 370 6.65 -18.18 11.61
C SER A 370 5.52 -19.03 12.20
N MET A 371 4.89 -19.88 11.39
CA MET A 371 3.77 -20.75 11.75
C MET A 371 4.14 -22.22 11.87
N ASN A 372 5.40 -22.57 11.64
CA ASN A 372 5.88 -23.94 11.68
C ASN A 372 5.58 -24.60 13.05
N GLY A 373 5.09 -25.83 13.01
CA GLY A 373 4.82 -26.66 14.19
C GLY A 373 3.60 -26.27 15.01
N ARG A 374 2.74 -25.37 14.52
CA ARG A 374 1.59 -24.84 15.28
C ARG A 374 0.23 -25.44 14.92
N GLY A 375 0.14 -26.32 13.94
CA GLY A 375 -1.14 -26.93 13.53
C GLY A 375 -2.11 -25.94 12.86
N MET A 376 -1.59 -24.85 12.30
CA MET A 376 -2.38 -23.77 11.72
C MET A 376 -2.96 -24.13 10.34
N LEU A 377 -4.07 -23.49 9.97
CA LEU A 377 -4.82 -23.77 8.74
C LEU A 377 -4.75 -22.60 7.77
N VAL A 378 -4.17 -22.84 6.61
CA VAL A 378 -4.02 -21.88 5.52
C VAL A 378 -5.05 -22.11 4.42
N VAL A 379 -5.80 -21.09 4.03
CA VAL A 379 -6.62 -21.10 2.80
C VAL A 379 -5.95 -20.27 1.71
N LEU A 380 -5.63 -20.93 0.61
CA LEU A 380 -5.01 -20.40 -0.60
C LEU A 380 -6.09 -20.26 -1.71
N ASP A 381 -5.95 -19.30 -2.64
CA ASP A 381 -6.65 -19.33 -3.94
C ASP A 381 -5.72 -19.91 -5.01
N SER A 382 -6.31 -20.07 -6.19
CA SER A 382 -5.76 -20.69 -7.38
C SER A 382 -4.35 -20.27 -7.78
N GLY A 383 -3.90 -19.05 -7.46
CA GLY A 383 -2.51 -18.63 -7.70
C GLY A 383 -1.46 -19.48 -6.98
N PHE A 384 -1.81 -20.07 -5.83
CA PHE A 384 -0.93 -20.91 -4.99
C PHE A 384 -1.34 -22.38 -5.00
N CYS A 385 -2.17 -22.78 -5.97
CA CYS A 385 -2.62 -24.16 -6.10
C CYS A 385 -1.49 -25.05 -6.66
N VAL A 386 -0.46 -25.30 -5.85
CA VAL A 386 0.70 -26.14 -6.15
C VAL A 386 0.77 -27.25 -5.11
N LEU A 387 0.49 -28.50 -5.49
CA LEU A 387 0.39 -29.63 -4.55
C LEU A 387 1.67 -29.82 -3.72
N GLN A 388 2.85 -29.70 -4.35
CA GLN A 388 4.12 -29.78 -3.64
C GLN A 388 4.20 -28.76 -2.50
N GLY A 389 3.71 -27.53 -2.72
CA GLY A 389 3.69 -26.50 -1.69
C GLY A 389 2.86 -26.89 -0.48
N LEU A 390 1.66 -27.45 -0.69
CA LEU A 390 0.81 -27.93 0.40
C LEU A 390 1.46 -29.09 1.17
N VAL A 391 2.17 -29.98 0.47
CA VAL A 391 2.90 -31.11 1.06
C VAL A 391 4.09 -30.64 1.90
N GLU A 392 4.89 -29.70 1.41
CA GLU A 392 5.99 -29.12 2.19
C GLU A 392 5.48 -28.37 3.44
N LEU A 393 4.38 -27.62 3.31
CA LEU A 393 3.73 -27.00 4.47
C LEU A 393 3.26 -28.04 5.49
N ARG A 394 2.73 -29.17 5.01
CA ARG A 394 2.27 -30.26 5.88
C ARG A 394 3.43 -30.91 6.65
N LYS A 395 4.60 -31.07 6.03
CA LYS A 395 5.85 -31.52 6.69
C LYS A 395 6.29 -30.57 7.80
N LEU A 396 5.97 -29.28 7.67
CA LEU A 396 6.21 -28.25 8.69
C LEU A 396 5.09 -28.11 9.73
N GLY A 397 4.08 -28.98 9.71
CA GLY A 397 2.96 -28.92 10.66
C GLY A 397 1.93 -27.83 10.35
N ILE A 398 1.88 -27.36 9.10
CA ILE A 398 0.90 -26.39 8.61
C ILE A 398 -0.09 -27.12 7.68
N PHE A 399 -1.38 -26.99 7.96
CA PHE A 399 -2.44 -27.53 7.12
C PHE A 399 -2.84 -26.48 6.08
N ALA A 400 -3.06 -26.88 4.84
CA ALA A 400 -3.37 -25.95 3.76
C ALA A 400 -4.45 -26.49 2.83
N SER A 401 -5.25 -25.59 2.26
CA SER A 401 -6.25 -25.87 1.23
C SER A 401 -6.17 -24.82 0.14
N ALA A 402 -6.22 -25.21 -1.13
CA ALA A 402 -6.15 -24.31 -2.28
C ALA A 402 -7.27 -24.59 -3.30
N VAL A 403 -7.83 -23.53 -3.89
CA VAL A 403 -8.81 -23.67 -4.98
C VAL A 403 -8.14 -24.18 -6.23
N ILE A 404 -8.67 -25.25 -6.79
CA ILE A 404 -8.25 -25.80 -8.08
C ILE A 404 -9.03 -25.08 -9.18
N LYS A 405 -8.31 -24.41 -10.08
CA LYS A 405 -8.87 -23.84 -11.31
C LYS A 405 -8.08 -24.34 -12.52
N LYS A 406 -8.80 -24.68 -13.60
CA LYS A 406 -8.18 -24.93 -14.91
C LYS A 406 -7.78 -23.58 -15.50
N ARG A 407 -6.49 -23.40 -15.81
CA ARG A 407 -6.00 -22.29 -16.63
C ARG A 407 -5.77 -22.82 -18.04
N ARG A 408 -4.55 -22.70 -18.56
CA ARG A 408 -4.14 -23.43 -19.76
C ARG A 408 -4.12 -24.96 -19.55
N PHE A 409 -3.78 -25.40 -18.34
CA PHE A 409 -3.76 -26.80 -17.92
C PHE A 409 -4.41 -26.94 -16.55
N TRP A 410 -4.77 -28.17 -16.17
CA TRP A 410 -5.03 -28.50 -14.78
C TRP A 410 -3.72 -28.43 -13.97
N PRO A 411 -3.76 -28.05 -12.68
CA PRO A 411 -2.59 -28.11 -11.82
C PRO A 411 -1.96 -29.51 -11.82
N LYS A 412 -0.64 -29.56 -11.63
CA LYS A 412 0.09 -30.83 -11.63
C LYS A 412 -0.50 -31.80 -10.58
N HIS A 413 -0.63 -33.08 -10.94
CA HIS A 413 -1.26 -34.16 -10.16
C HIS A 413 -2.78 -34.09 -9.97
N VAL A 414 -3.47 -33.12 -10.59
CA VAL A 414 -4.93 -32.98 -10.48
C VAL A 414 -5.61 -33.50 -11.75
N PRO A 415 -6.35 -34.63 -11.69
CA PRO A 415 -7.13 -35.14 -12.82
C PRO A 415 -8.48 -34.41 -12.94
N GLY A 416 -8.46 -33.10 -13.21
CA GLY A 416 -9.64 -32.27 -13.10
C GLY A 416 -10.81 -32.68 -14.02
N ASP A 417 -10.53 -33.14 -15.24
CA ASP A 417 -11.58 -33.61 -16.17
C ASP A 417 -12.26 -34.89 -15.64
N MET A 418 -11.51 -35.80 -15.00
CA MET A 418 -12.07 -36.99 -14.34
C MET A 418 -12.94 -36.59 -13.14
N MET A 419 -12.51 -35.59 -12.38
CA MET A 419 -13.30 -35.08 -11.25
C MET A 419 -14.61 -34.45 -11.72
N ASP A 420 -14.59 -33.71 -12.82
CA ASP A 420 -15.79 -33.15 -13.44
C ASP A 420 -16.73 -34.25 -13.93
N GLN A 421 -16.20 -35.28 -14.59
CA GLN A 421 -16.99 -36.44 -15.04
C GLN A 421 -17.62 -37.18 -13.85
N HIS A 422 -16.87 -37.44 -12.78
CA HIS A 422 -17.36 -38.12 -11.57
C HIS A 422 -18.50 -37.35 -10.90
N MET A 423 -18.41 -36.03 -10.87
CA MET A 423 -19.41 -35.16 -10.23
C MET A 423 -20.59 -34.80 -11.14
N SER A 424 -20.53 -35.13 -12.44
CA SER A 424 -21.56 -34.75 -13.42
C SER A 424 -22.95 -35.31 -13.10
N ALA A 425 -23.02 -36.56 -12.62
CA ALA A 425 -24.27 -37.24 -12.29
C ALA A 425 -24.79 -36.95 -10.86
N LYS A 426 -24.04 -36.18 -10.06
CA LYS A 426 -24.38 -35.87 -8.66
C LYS A 426 -25.33 -34.68 -8.55
N GLN A 427 -26.05 -34.60 -7.45
CA GLN A 427 -26.97 -33.50 -7.16
C GLN A 427 -26.23 -32.29 -6.59
N VAL A 428 -26.80 -31.09 -6.75
CA VAL A 428 -26.24 -29.87 -6.16
C VAL A 428 -26.16 -30.00 -4.64
N GLY A 429 -24.97 -29.72 -4.10
CA GLY A 429 -24.65 -29.90 -2.68
C GLY A 429 -23.94 -31.22 -2.36
N ASP A 430 -23.95 -32.19 -3.28
CA ASP A 430 -23.21 -33.43 -3.11
C ASP A 430 -21.70 -33.17 -3.12
N VAL A 431 -21.00 -33.87 -2.24
CA VAL A 431 -19.54 -33.76 -2.05
C VAL A 431 -18.86 -35.12 -2.21
N ASP A 432 -17.60 -35.10 -2.61
CA ASP A 432 -16.72 -36.27 -2.60
C ASP A 432 -15.25 -35.86 -2.47
N SER A 433 -14.37 -36.84 -2.34
CA SER A 433 -12.92 -36.63 -2.31
C SER A 433 -12.18 -37.69 -3.11
N LEU A 434 -11.16 -37.25 -3.86
CA LEU A 434 -10.16 -38.12 -4.46
C LEU A 434 -8.88 -38.05 -3.62
N LYS A 435 -8.56 -39.12 -2.91
CA LYS A 435 -7.38 -39.21 -2.04
C LYS A 435 -6.13 -39.49 -2.86
N GLY A 436 -4.98 -39.02 -2.39
CA GLY A 436 -3.68 -39.41 -2.91
C GLY A 436 -2.57 -39.27 -1.88
N HIS A 437 -1.37 -39.68 -2.28
CA HIS A 437 -0.14 -39.51 -1.50
C HIS A 437 0.93 -38.87 -2.37
N LEU A 438 1.71 -37.96 -1.80
CA LEU A 438 2.89 -37.36 -2.42
C LEU A 438 3.95 -37.20 -1.34
N ASP A 439 5.16 -37.69 -1.60
CA ASP A 439 6.27 -37.73 -0.63
C ASP A 439 5.90 -38.31 0.76
N GLY A 440 5.07 -39.35 0.77
CA GLY A 440 4.57 -39.97 2.00
C GLY A 440 3.54 -39.14 2.78
N VAL A 441 3.15 -37.96 2.26
CA VAL A 441 2.13 -37.10 2.87
C VAL A 441 0.78 -37.34 2.19
N PRO A 442 -0.28 -37.65 2.96
CA PRO A 442 -1.63 -37.78 2.41
C PRO A 442 -2.23 -36.42 2.07
N TYR A 443 -2.96 -36.36 0.96
CA TYR A 443 -3.77 -35.22 0.55
C TYR A 443 -5.11 -35.68 -0.02
N ASP A 444 -6.06 -34.75 -0.06
CA ASP A 444 -7.39 -34.93 -0.63
C ASP A 444 -7.66 -33.86 -1.68
N LEU A 445 -8.20 -34.28 -2.83
CA LEU A 445 -8.82 -33.40 -3.81
C LEU A 445 -10.34 -33.45 -3.58
N PHE A 446 -10.84 -32.49 -2.81
CA PHE A 446 -12.26 -32.36 -2.52
C PHE A 446 -13.01 -31.78 -3.71
N CYS A 447 -14.22 -32.27 -3.93
CA CYS A 447 -15.14 -31.77 -4.94
C CYS A 447 -16.55 -31.60 -4.38
N MET A 448 -17.22 -30.54 -4.79
CA MET A 448 -18.62 -30.24 -4.47
C MET A 448 -19.35 -29.85 -5.74
N LYS A 449 -20.50 -30.46 -5.99
CA LYS A 449 -21.36 -30.09 -7.11
C LYS A 449 -22.11 -28.80 -6.77
N ASP A 450 -21.89 -27.74 -7.53
CA ASP A 450 -22.73 -26.54 -7.54
C ASP A 450 -23.60 -26.55 -8.83
N THR A 451 -24.39 -25.50 -9.06
CA THR A 451 -25.36 -25.42 -10.18
C THR A 451 -24.69 -25.66 -11.54
N ASP A 452 -23.68 -24.86 -11.86
CA ASP A 452 -23.09 -24.79 -13.20
C ASP A 452 -21.70 -25.41 -13.27
N TYR A 453 -21.11 -25.72 -12.11
CA TYR A 453 -19.73 -26.16 -12.02
C TYR A 453 -19.49 -27.07 -10.82
N THR A 454 -18.40 -27.83 -10.87
CA THR A 454 -17.89 -28.56 -9.71
C THR A 454 -16.78 -27.75 -9.07
N MET A 455 -17.03 -27.28 -7.85
CA MET A 455 -16.00 -26.64 -7.03
C MET A 455 -14.97 -27.69 -6.60
N LYS A 456 -13.68 -27.38 -6.74
CA LYS A 456 -12.59 -28.29 -6.45
C LYS A 456 -11.57 -27.62 -5.53
N LEU A 457 -11.15 -28.32 -4.49
CA LEU A 457 -10.12 -27.88 -3.55
C LEU A 457 -9.08 -28.98 -3.41
N MET A 458 -7.79 -28.64 -3.45
CA MET A 458 -6.74 -29.55 -2.93
C MET A 458 -6.47 -29.19 -1.48
N SER A 459 -6.32 -30.19 -0.62
CA SER A 459 -6.15 -29.92 0.79
C SER A 459 -5.38 -31.04 1.51
N THR A 460 -4.65 -30.66 2.56
CA THR A 460 -3.99 -31.59 3.49
C THR A 460 -4.77 -31.78 4.79
N TYR A 461 -5.98 -31.22 4.85
CA TYR A 461 -6.95 -31.37 5.94
C TYR A 461 -8.39 -31.36 5.42
N GLY A 462 -9.36 -31.76 6.25
CA GLY A 462 -10.78 -31.56 5.93
C GLY A 462 -11.66 -32.72 6.33
N SER A 463 -12.94 -32.42 6.49
CA SER A 463 -14.00 -33.38 6.77
C SER A 463 -15.13 -33.19 5.77
N LEU A 464 -15.66 -34.29 5.22
CA LEU A 464 -16.92 -34.28 4.46
C LEU A 464 -18.17 -34.36 5.34
N VAL A 465 -18.00 -34.39 6.67
CA VAL A 465 -19.09 -34.22 7.63
C VAL A 465 -19.26 -32.72 7.91
N PRO A 466 -20.44 -32.13 7.62
CA PRO A 466 -20.74 -30.76 7.99
C PRO A 466 -20.67 -30.52 9.50
N SER A 467 -20.34 -29.29 9.90
CA SER A 467 -20.47 -28.89 11.30
C SER A 467 -21.95 -28.93 11.71
N PRO A 468 -22.31 -29.40 12.93
CA PRO A 468 -23.68 -29.31 13.43
C PRO A 468 -24.24 -27.88 13.47
N LYS A 469 -23.37 -26.87 13.43
CA LYS A 469 -23.72 -25.45 13.42
C LYS A 469 -23.61 -24.81 12.04
N ALA A 470 -23.30 -25.58 10.99
CA ALA A 470 -23.14 -25.05 9.64
C ALA A 470 -24.48 -24.47 9.15
N PRO A 471 -24.50 -23.23 8.63
CA PRO A 471 -25.73 -22.63 8.12
C PRO A 471 -26.17 -23.33 6.83
N ASP A 472 -27.48 -23.51 6.70
CA ASP A 472 -28.08 -24.05 5.49
C ASP A 472 -27.81 -23.14 4.28
N LYS A 473 -27.53 -23.77 3.15
CA LYS A 473 -27.31 -23.15 1.85
C LYS A 473 -28.41 -23.58 0.91
N PHE A 474 -28.84 -22.61 0.09
CA PHE A 474 -29.92 -22.77 -0.86
C PHE A 474 -29.40 -22.48 -2.26
N ARG A 475 -29.79 -23.33 -3.22
CA ARG A 475 -29.55 -23.14 -4.65
C ARG A 475 -30.83 -23.41 -5.41
N ASN A 476 -31.11 -22.59 -6.42
CA ASN A 476 -32.19 -22.86 -7.34
C ASN A 476 -31.64 -23.73 -8.48
N VAL A 477 -32.23 -24.90 -8.69
CA VAL A 477 -31.90 -25.85 -9.76
C VAL A 477 -33.20 -26.10 -10.52
N ASP A 478 -33.29 -25.58 -11.74
CA ASP A 478 -34.46 -25.74 -12.61
C ASP A 478 -35.82 -25.40 -11.98
N GLY A 479 -35.85 -24.42 -11.08
CA GLY A 479 -37.06 -23.98 -10.36
C GLY A 479 -37.26 -24.65 -9.00
N GLU A 480 -36.46 -25.66 -8.65
CA GLU A 480 -36.49 -26.32 -7.34
C GLU A 480 -35.40 -25.75 -6.40
N VAL A 481 -35.79 -25.44 -5.17
CA VAL A 481 -34.83 -24.99 -4.15
C VAL A 481 -34.18 -26.20 -3.49
N ARG A 482 -32.90 -26.40 -3.77
CA ARG A 482 -32.05 -27.39 -3.11
C ARG A 482 -31.41 -26.81 -1.86
N LYS A 483 -31.52 -27.57 -0.77
CA LYS A 483 -30.97 -27.25 0.55
C LYS A 483 -29.82 -28.20 0.88
N PHE A 484 -28.68 -27.66 1.26
CA PHE A 484 -27.51 -28.44 1.71
C PHE A 484 -26.63 -27.62 2.67
N GLN A 485 -25.57 -28.22 3.21
CA GLN A 485 -24.61 -27.54 4.08
C GLN A 485 -23.20 -27.71 3.53
N TYR A 486 -22.36 -26.68 3.69
CA TYR A 486 -20.96 -26.80 3.32
C TYR A 486 -20.23 -27.72 4.29
N THR A 487 -19.35 -28.56 3.75
CA THR A 487 -18.40 -29.34 4.55
C THR A 487 -17.15 -28.51 4.84
N GLU A 488 -16.33 -28.97 5.79
CA GLU A 488 -15.26 -28.16 6.41
C GLU A 488 -14.31 -27.47 5.40
N PRO A 489 -13.78 -28.14 4.35
CA PRO A 489 -12.93 -27.47 3.35
C PRO A 489 -13.63 -26.31 2.63
N PHE A 490 -14.89 -26.49 2.25
CA PHE A 490 -15.66 -25.48 1.51
C PHE A 490 -16.12 -24.36 2.42
N GLU A 491 -16.60 -24.68 3.63
CA GLU A 491 -16.98 -23.69 4.63
C GLU A 491 -15.80 -22.76 4.95
N ASN A 492 -14.63 -23.34 5.23
CA ASN A 492 -13.41 -22.56 5.45
C ASN A 492 -13.07 -21.73 4.21
N HIS A 493 -13.08 -22.31 3.01
CA HIS A 493 -12.80 -21.55 1.81
C HIS A 493 -13.71 -20.31 1.69
N TYR A 494 -15.03 -20.44 1.84
CA TYR A 494 -15.94 -19.30 1.75
C TYR A 494 -15.80 -18.30 2.91
N LEU A 495 -15.45 -18.75 4.11
CA LEU A 495 -15.25 -17.87 5.28
C LEU A 495 -13.95 -17.05 5.22
N TYR A 496 -12.90 -17.59 4.58
CA TYR A 496 -11.56 -17.01 4.64
C TYR A 496 -11.06 -16.46 3.29
N ARG A 497 -11.64 -16.85 2.14
CA ARG A 497 -11.14 -16.45 0.80
C ARG A 497 -11.05 -14.95 0.57
N HIS A 498 -11.98 -14.17 1.14
CA HIS A 498 -12.10 -12.74 0.89
C HIS A 498 -11.25 -11.87 1.83
N ALA A 499 -10.51 -12.48 2.77
CA ALA A 499 -9.79 -11.72 3.80
C ALA A 499 -8.81 -10.68 3.24
N VAL A 500 -8.09 -11.08 2.19
CA VAL A 500 -7.10 -10.25 1.49
C VAL A 500 -7.86 -9.17 0.72
N ASP A 501 -8.85 -9.54 -0.08
CA ASP A 501 -9.66 -8.58 -0.85
C ASP A 501 -10.34 -7.54 0.05
N ASP A 502 -10.91 -7.95 1.18
CA ASP A 502 -11.51 -7.05 2.17
C ASP A 502 -10.49 -6.05 2.74
N HIS A 503 -9.25 -6.51 2.99
CA HIS A 503 -8.16 -5.64 3.43
C HIS A 503 -7.74 -4.64 2.34
N ASN A 504 -7.57 -5.13 1.11
CA ASN A 504 -7.31 -4.30 -0.07
C ASN A 504 -8.41 -3.26 -0.26
N ASN A 505 -9.67 -3.65 -0.12
CA ASN A 505 -10.83 -2.78 -0.28
C ASN A 505 -10.87 -1.70 0.80
N LEU A 506 -10.47 -2.00 2.04
CA LEU A 506 -10.32 -0.98 3.09
C LEU A 506 -9.20 0.01 2.75
N ARG A 507 -8.04 -0.50 2.31
CA ARG A 507 -6.89 0.33 1.91
C ARG A 507 -7.21 1.23 0.72
N HIS A 508 -7.89 0.68 -0.28
CA HIS A 508 -8.36 1.35 -1.50
C HIS A 508 -9.79 1.92 -1.36
N SER A 509 -10.26 2.19 -0.14
CA SER A 509 -11.47 2.98 0.04
C SER A 509 -11.34 4.33 -0.68
N ASP A 510 -12.45 5.05 -0.91
CA ASP A 510 -12.59 6.21 -1.82
C ASP A 510 -11.47 7.29 -1.80
N ILE A 511 -10.64 7.31 -0.75
CA ILE A 511 -9.46 8.14 -0.56
C ILE A 511 -8.32 7.24 -0.06
N SER A 512 -7.39 6.84 -0.91
CA SER A 512 -6.21 6.05 -0.49
C SER A 512 -5.05 6.94 -0.05
N LEU A 513 -4.24 6.43 0.89
CA LEU A 513 -3.06 7.16 1.37
C LEU A 513 -1.99 7.24 0.26
N GLU A 514 -1.88 6.20 -0.54
CA GLU A 514 -0.96 6.08 -1.66
C GLU A 514 -1.26 7.09 -2.76
N GLU A 515 -2.55 7.29 -3.11
CA GLU A 515 -2.97 8.34 -4.05
C GLU A 515 -2.77 9.74 -3.48
N THR A 516 -2.85 9.91 -2.17
CA THR A 516 -2.63 11.22 -1.54
C THR A 516 -1.16 11.64 -1.63
N TRP A 517 -0.23 10.67 -1.54
CA TRP A 517 1.20 10.95 -1.49
C TRP A 517 1.75 11.51 -2.81
N VAL A 518 1.23 11.06 -3.97
CA VAL A 518 1.61 11.44 -5.35
C VAL A 518 3.11 11.68 -5.52
N THR A 519 3.88 10.62 -5.76
CA THR A 519 5.34 10.68 -5.86
C THR A 519 5.90 9.84 -7.01
N HIS A 520 6.94 10.37 -7.66
CA HIS A 520 7.74 9.64 -8.65
C HIS A 520 8.86 8.81 -8.01
N GLN A 521 9.17 9.06 -6.73
CA GLN A 521 10.16 8.28 -5.98
C GLN A 521 9.52 6.99 -5.50
N TRP A 522 10.03 5.86 -5.99
CA TRP A 522 9.42 4.56 -5.77
C TRP A 522 9.54 4.12 -4.29
N GLU A 523 10.58 4.55 -3.58
CA GLU A 523 10.80 4.30 -2.14
C GLU A 523 9.63 4.85 -1.32
N ASN A 524 9.23 6.10 -1.62
CA ASN A 524 8.11 6.75 -0.98
C ASN A 524 6.79 6.03 -1.28
N ARG A 525 6.63 5.40 -2.45
CA ARG A 525 5.45 4.57 -2.75
C ARG A 525 5.39 3.32 -1.87
N VAL A 526 6.53 2.64 -1.68
CA VAL A 526 6.60 1.47 -0.79
C VAL A 526 6.35 1.86 0.66
N PHE A 527 6.91 2.99 1.10
CA PHE A 527 6.65 3.51 2.44
C PHE A 527 5.17 3.88 2.66
N ALA A 528 4.55 4.57 1.70
CA ALA A 528 3.12 4.89 1.73
C ALA A 528 2.24 3.63 1.79
N PHE A 529 2.60 2.58 1.03
CA PHE A 529 1.94 1.28 1.07
C PHE A 529 2.05 0.62 2.46
N ILE A 530 3.23 0.63 3.08
CA ILE A 530 3.43 0.08 4.44
C ILE A 530 2.60 0.85 5.46
N LEU A 531 2.55 2.19 5.36
CA LEU A 531 1.71 3.02 6.22
C LEU A 531 0.23 2.69 6.05
N ALA A 532 -0.23 2.50 4.81
CA ALA A 532 -1.62 2.17 4.51
C ALA A 532 -2.00 0.77 5.04
N ILE A 533 -1.11 -0.22 4.92
CA ILE A 533 -1.29 -1.54 5.56
C ILE A 533 -1.35 -1.40 7.08
N THR A 534 -0.41 -0.65 7.67
CA THR A 534 -0.36 -0.41 9.11
C THR A 534 -1.65 0.22 9.62
N GLU A 535 -2.17 1.22 8.91
CA GLU A 535 -3.45 1.86 9.24
C GLU A 535 -4.61 0.86 9.29
N VAL A 536 -4.76 0.03 8.25
CA VAL A 536 -5.83 -0.97 8.21
C VAL A 536 -5.62 -2.03 9.29
N ASN A 537 -4.38 -2.46 9.56
CA ASN A 537 -4.07 -3.41 10.66
C ASN A 537 -4.53 -2.87 12.01
N VAL A 538 -4.22 -1.59 12.29
CA VAL A 538 -4.60 -0.92 13.53
C VAL A 538 -6.11 -0.79 13.61
N TYR A 539 -6.78 -0.38 12.54
CA TYR A 539 -8.25 -0.31 12.49
C TYR A 539 -8.90 -1.65 12.83
N LEU A 540 -8.42 -2.71 12.18
CA LEU A 540 -8.87 -4.08 12.35
C LEU A 540 -8.62 -4.57 13.80
N ALA A 541 -7.42 -4.35 14.34
CA ALA A 541 -7.08 -4.72 15.70
C ALA A 541 -7.94 -3.96 16.74
N MET A 542 -8.11 -2.65 16.57
CA MET A 542 -8.95 -1.84 17.44
C MET A 542 -10.41 -2.32 17.42
N ARG A 543 -10.94 -2.64 16.23
CA ARG A 543 -12.30 -3.17 16.07
C ARG A 543 -12.51 -4.50 16.80
N PHE A 544 -11.50 -5.36 16.83
CA PHE A 544 -11.62 -6.69 17.43
C PHE A 544 -11.31 -6.74 18.92
N PHE A 545 -10.23 -6.09 19.36
CA PHE A 545 -9.75 -6.17 20.73
C PHE A 545 -10.37 -5.10 21.63
N VAL A 546 -10.64 -3.90 21.11
CA VAL A 546 -11.07 -2.74 21.94
C VAL A 546 -12.56 -2.44 21.76
N TRP A 547 -13.02 -2.26 20.52
CA TRP A 547 -14.39 -1.78 20.25
C TRP A 547 -15.46 -2.87 20.27
N ARG A 548 -15.07 -4.14 20.40
CA ARG A 548 -15.99 -5.29 20.36
C ARG A 548 -16.96 -5.33 21.56
N CYS A 549 -16.75 -4.49 22.57
CA CYS A 549 -17.49 -4.50 23.85
C CYS A 549 -18.42 -3.29 24.08
N GLY A 550 -18.84 -2.55 23.04
CA GLY A 550 -19.73 -1.38 23.22
C GLY A 550 -21.06 -1.47 22.46
N ASP A 551 -22.11 -0.81 22.99
CA ASP A 551 -23.43 -0.61 22.33
C ASP A 551 -23.39 0.41 21.18
N LYS A 552 -22.24 1.06 20.96
CA LYS A 552 -22.05 2.06 19.89
C LYS A 552 -21.66 1.37 18.58
N PRO A 553 -22.17 1.86 17.44
CA PRO A 553 -21.74 1.34 16.15
C PRO A 553 -20.23 1.49 15.99
N PRO A 554 -19.55 0.50 15.39
CA PRO A 554 -18.11 0.57 15.17
C PRO A 554 -17.78 1.76 14.27
N MET A 555 -16.73 2.49 14.63
CA MET A 555 -16.21 3.65 13.88
C MET A 555 -15.97 3.28 12.41
N THR A 556 -16.36 4.16 11.49
CA THR A 556 -16.03 4.00 10.07
C THR A 556 -14.52 4.14 9.85
N PHE A 557 -14.02 3.61 8.73
CA PHE A 557 -12.58 3.69 8.43
C PHE A 557 -12.09 5.14 8.29
N LEU A 558 -12.89 6.03 7.67
CA LEU A 558 -12.55 7.45 7.52
C LEU A 558 -12.53 8.20 8.87
N GLU A 559 -13.49 7.92 9.75
CA GLU A 559 -13.47 8.48 11.11
C GLU A 559 -12.25 7.99 11.89
N PHE A 560 -11.91 6.71 11.75
CA PHE A 560 -10.71 6.14 12.36
C PHE A 560 -9.45 6.83 11.87
N ARG A 561 -9.28 7.01 10.54
CA ARG A 561 -8.15 7.73 9.95
C ARG A 561 -7.98 9.12 10.56
N ARG A 562 -9.09 9.87 10.74
CA ARG A 562 -9.06 11.20 11.36
C ARG A 562 -8.63 11.15 12.83
N GLN A 563 -9.07 10.14 13.58
CA GLN A 563 -8.64 9.94 14.98
C GLN A 563 -7.17 9.52 15.08
N LEU A 564 -6.71 8.63 14.19
CA LEU A 564 -5.31 8.25 14.08
C LEU A 564 -4.43 9.47 13.74
N ALA A 565 -4.84 10.26 12.75
CA ALA A 565 -4.16 11.49 12.37
C ALA A 565 -4.05 12.46 13.56
N LYS A 566 -5.14 12.68 14.30
CA LYS A 566 -5.15 13.51 15.50
C LYS A 566 -4.18 12.98 16.56
N ALA A 567 -4.19 11.67 16.82
CA ALA A 567 -3.31 11.04 17.80
C ALA A 567 -1.82 11.16 17.41
N LEU A 568 -1.51 11.11 16.12
CA LEU A 568 -0.16 11.30 15.60
C LEU A 568 0.28 12.77 15.59
N ILE A 569 -0.61 13.72 15.30
CA ILE A 569 -0.30 15.16 15.31
C ILE A 569 0.01 15.67 16.72
N TYR A 570 -0.80 15.24 17.69
CA TYR A 570 -0.70 15.63 19.10
C TYR A 570 -0.10 14.49 19.94
N ASN A 571 0.91 13.82 19.42
CA ASN A 571 1.54 12.68 20.07
C ASN A 571 2.36 13.07 21.30
N GLU A 572 2.55 12.12 22.22
CA GLU A 572 3.27 12.31 23.49
C GLU A 572 4.79 12.49 23.34
N HIS A 573 5.35 12.24 22.16
CA HIS A 573 6.79 12.41 21.88
C HIS A 573 7.14 13.80 21.33
N MET A 574 6.19 14.73 21.25
CA MET A 574 6.44 16.12 20.92
C MET A 574 7.23 16.78 22.06
N THR A 575 8.36 17.42 21.76
CA THR A 575 9.12 18.20 22.76
C THR A 575 8.74 19.68 22.69
N HIS A 576 8.85 20.43 23.80
CA HIS A 576 8.55 21.88 23.81
C HIS A 576 9.35 22.68 22.77
N GLN A 577 10.54 22.20 22.37
CA GLN A 577 11.36 22.82 21.31
C GLN A 577 10.74 22.69 19.91
N ASP A 578 9.83 21.73 19.69
CA ASP A 578 9.16 21.50 18.41
C ASP A 578 7.91 22.38 18.22
N GLU A 579 7.40 23.01 19.28
CA GLU A 579 6.23 23.92 19.23
C GLU A 579 6.62 25.38 18.99
N ASP A 580 7.80 25.80 19.45
CA ASP A 580 8.20 27.22 19.46
C ASP A 580 8.83 27.70 18.13
N ASP A 581 9.52 26.83 17.38
CA ASP A 581 10.43 27.26 16.29
C ASP A 581 9.85 27.21 14.86
N ASP A 582 8.74 26.50 14.59
CA ASP A 582 8.10 26.47 13.24
C ASP A 582 7.08 27.61 13.06
N SER A 583 6.94 28.46 14.08
CA SER A 583 6.29 29.76 13.96
C SER A 583 7.24 30.75 13.29
N SER A 584 7.25 30.75 11.95
CA SER A 584 7.76 31.89 11.16
C SER A 584 7.29 33.19 11.84
N PRO A 585 8.12 34.25 12.01
CA PRO A 585 7.91 35.32 12.99
C PRO A 585 6.62 36.10 12.71
N ARG A 586 5.50 35.53 13.13
CA ARG A 586 4.18 36.10 13.09
C ARG A 586 4.04 36.84 14.39
N ARG A 587 4.40 38.12 14.32
CA ARG A 587 3.87 39.22 15.14
C ARG A 587 2.82 38.71 16.13
N SER A 588 3.27 38.45 17.36
CA SER A 588 2.56 37.79 18.45
C SER A 588 1.04 37.99 18.41
N LYS A 589 0.29 37.02 17.88
CA LYS A 589 -1.13 36.86 18.22
C LYS A 589 -1.20 35.93 19.42
N ARG A 590 -1.04 36.56 20.58
CA ARG A 590 -1.66 36.26 21.87
C ARG A 590 -2.46 34.95 21.85
N GLY A 591 -1.85 33.90 22.41
CA GLY A 591 -2.55 32.66 22.74
C GLY A 591 -3.82 32.97 23.54
N LYS A 592 -4.79 32.06 23.44
CA LYS A 592 -6.03 32.07 24.23
C LYS A 592 -5.69 32.45 25.67
N LYS A 593 -6.01 33.69 26.05
CA LYS A 593 -5.85 34.13 27.43
C LYS A 593 -6.77 33.29 28.29
N THR A 594 -6.21 32.75 29.35
CA THR A 594 -6.96 32.50 30.57
C THR A 594 -7.92 33.67 30.82
N GLN A 595 -9.23 33.40 30.95
CA GLN A 595 -10.29 34.40 30.82
C GLN A 595 -10.16 35.60 31.79
N HIS A 596 -9.30 35.57 32.81
CA HIS A 596 -9.12 36.63 33.81
C HIS A 596 -7.65 37.01 34.10
N GLU A 597 -6.82 37.24 33.09
CA GLU A 597 -5.43 37.70 33.27
C GLU A 597 -5.35 39.23 33.46
N LYS A 598 -4.51 39.69 34.41
CA LYS A 598 -4.28 41.12 34.63
C LYS A 598 -3.26 41.66 33.64
N GLU A 599 -3.60 42.74 32.97
CA GLU A 599 -2.76 43.35 31.93
C GLU A 599 -2.58 44.84 32.14
N SER A 600 -1.57 45.42 31.49
CA SER A 600 -1.37 46.87 31.39
C SER A 600 -1.82 47.37 30.04
N ALA A 601 -2.45 48.54 30.00
CA ALA A 601 -2.83 49.19 28.74
C ALA A 601 -1.61 49.58 27.90
N PRO A 602 -1.73 49.53 26.56
CA PRO A 602 -0.70 49.99 25.63
C PRO A 602 -0.32 51.46 25.83
N SER A 603 0.82 51.88 25.24
CA SER A 603 1.26 53.27 25.31
C SER A 603 0.25 54.24 24.71
N HIS A 604 0.06 55.41 25.33
CA HIS A 604 -0.89 56.46 24.93
C HIS A 604 -2.37 56.05 24.93
N ALA A 605 -2.71 54.88 25.49
CA ALA A 605 -4.08 54.41 25.62
C ALA A 605 -4.90 55.31 26.57
N ARG A 606 -6.09 55.73 26.12
CA ARG A 606 -7.02 56.58 26.87
C ARG A 606 -8.22 55.81 27.40
N SER A 607 -8.81 54.96 26.57
CA SER A 607 -9.98 54.15 26.88
C SER A 607 -10.10 53.01 25.88
N TYR A 608 -11.01 52.06 26.14
CA TYR A 608 -11.32 50.95 25.24
C TYR A 608 -12.79 51.08 24.81
N ASP A 609 -13.10 50.87 23.53
CA ASP A 609 -14.44 51.07 22.94
C ASP A 609 -15.24 49.76 22.75
N GLY A 610 -14.76 48.67 23.33
CA GLY A 610 -15.32 47.32 23.18
C GLY A 610 -14.59 46.47 22.15
N SER A 611 -13.91 47.08 21.17
CA SER A 611 -13.14 46.35 20.15
C SER A 611 -11.68 46.79 20.03
N ASN A 612 -11.39 48.07 20.27
CA ASN A 612 -10.08 48.66 20.08
C ASN A 612 -9.71 49.63 21.21
N TRP A 613 -8.39 49.81 21.40
CA TRP A 613 -7.85 50.86 22.25
C TRP A 613 -7.96 52.21 21.55
N ILE A 614 -8.57 53.19 22.23
CA ILE A 614 -8.55 54.58 21.81
C ILE A 614 -7.25 55.21 22.31
N PHE A 615 -6.41 55.64 21.37
CA PHE A 615 -5.16 56.34 21.66
C PHE A 615 -5.38 57.86 21.67
N GLY A 616 -4.87 58.53 22.70
CA GLY A 616 -5.07 59.97 22.88
C GLY A 616 -4.67 60.50 24.25
N ALA A 617 -3.96 59.71 25.04
CA ALA A 617 -3.39 60.16 26.31
C ALA A 617 -2.15 61.03 26.06
N LYS A 618 -2.02 62.12 26.84
CA LYS A 618 -0.87 63.05 26.74
C LYS A 618 0.44 62.35 27.05
N ASP A 619 0.45 61.52 28.09
CA ASP A 619 1.62 60.74 28.48
C ASP A 619 1.56 59.31 27.95
N ALA A 620 2.72 58.77 27.56
CA ALA A 620 2.85 57.40 27.08
C ALA A 620 2.34 56.36 28.09
N TYR A 621 2.43 56.65 29.39
CA TYR A 621 1.99 55.76 30.47
C TYR A 621 1.03 56.46 31.45
N GLN A 622 0.09 57.24 30.92
CA GLN A 622 -0.95 57.89 31.72
C GLN A 622 -1.68 56.87 32.62
N ARG A 623 -1.88 57.25 33.89
CA ARG A 623 -2.63 56.45 34.87
C ARG A 623 -4.04 57.05 35.06
N TYR A 624 -5.03 56.18 35.23
CA TYR A 624 -6.45 56.50 35.38
C TYR A 624 -7.00 55.98 36.71
N THR A 625 -8.01 56.64 37.26
CA THR A 625 -8.62 56.20 38.52
C THR A 625 -9.27 54.82 38.35
N CYS A 626 -8.95 53.92 39.26
CA CYS A 626 -9.59 52.62 39.39
C CYS A 626 -11.11 52.79 39.48
N LYS A 627 -11.85 52.06 38.64
CA LYS A 627 -13.32 52.23 38.52
C LYS A 627 -14.12 51.50 39.60
N SER A 628 -13.48 50.69 40.43
CA SER A 628 -14.16 49.99 41.53
C SER A 628 -14.75 50.97 42.57
N PRO A 629 -15.97 50.73 43.07
CA PRO A 629 -16.62 51.62 44.04
C PRO A 629 -15.72 51.91 45.26
N GLY A 630 -15.55 53.20 45.58
CA GLY A 630 -14.74 53.64 46.73
C GLY A 630 -13.22 53.62 46.52
N CYS A 631 -12.70 53.13 45.38
CA CYS A 631 -11.26 53.12 45.11
C CYS A 631 -10.79 54.39 44.39
N LYS A 632 -9.75 55.05 44.93
CA LYS A 632 -9.16 56.27 44.33
C LYS A 632 -7.76 56.05 43.75
N LYS A 633 -7.31 54.80 43.62
CA LYS A 633 -5.96 54.47 43.13
C LYS A 633 -5.85 54.74 41.63
N LEU A 634 -4.78 55.42 41.21
CA LEU A 634 -4.46 55.63 39.79
C LEU A 634 -3.73 54.40 39.24
N VAL A 635 -4.19 53.83 38.14
CA VAL A 635 -3.68 52.59 37.55
C VAL A 635 -3.74 52.65 36.03
N ARG A 636 -2.99 51.77 35.37
CA ARG A 636 -3.09 51.53 33.92
C ARG A 636 -3.45 50.07 33.62
N THR A 637 -3.87 49.34 34.64
CA THR A 637 -4.08 47.91 34.60
C THR A 637 -5.56 47.58 34.52
N TYR A 638 -5.88 46.46 33.87
CA TYR A 638 -7.24 45.97 33.66
C TYR A 638 -7.25 44.42 33.65
N CYS A 639 -8.42 43.81 33.71
CA CYS A 639 -8.58 42.36 33.58
C CYS A 639 -8.94 41.99 32.13
N SER A 640 -8.42 40.89 31.59
CA SER A 640 -8.68 40.45 30.22
C SER A 640 -10.16 40.26 29.88
N CYS A 641 -11.03 39.99 30.85
CA CYS A 641 -12.47 39.88 30.66
C CYS A 641 -13.20 41.24 30.63
N SER A 642 -12.56 42.33 31.07
CA SER A 642 -13.18 43.65 31.28
C SER A 642 -12.18 44.77 30.98
N VAL A 643 -11.75 44.83 29.72
CA VAL A 643 -10.68 45.71 29.22
C VAL A 643 -10.99 47.20 29.42
N GLU A 644 -12.26 47.57 29.40
CA GLU A 644 -12.75 48.94 29.59
C GLU A 644 -12.73 49.42 31.06
N TYR A 645 -12.46 48.52 32.02
CA TYR A 645 -12.43 48.82 33.45
C TYR A 645 -11.01 48.86 34.01
N TRP A 646 -10.57 50.07 34.39
CA TRP A 646 -9.33 50.27 35.12
C TRP A 646 -9.43 49.66 36.52
N MET A 647 -8.54 48.72 36.84
CA MET A 647 -8.52 47.99 38.11
C MET A 647 -7.14 47.99 38.74
N CYS A 648 -7.10 48.33 40.03
CA CYS A 648 -5.90 48.16 40.85
C CYS A 648 -5.74 46.72 41.33
N ASP A 649 -4.55 46.41 41.83
CA ASP A 649 -4.15 45.08 42.30
C ASP A 649 -5.15 44.50 43.30
N ALA A 650 -5.55 45.28 44.30
CA ALA A 650 -6.52 44.85 45.30
C ALA A 650 -7.90 44.59 44.70
N CYS A 651 -8.37 45.46 43.79
CA CYS A 651 -9.68 45.32 43.17
C CYS A 651 -9.74 44.21 42.12
N TYR A 652 -8.61 43.90 41.46
CA TYR A 652 -8.50 42.76 40.55
C TYR A 652 -8.64 41.42 41.27
N VAL A 653 -8.07 41.30 42.48
CA VAL A 653 -8.24 40.09 43.31
C VAL A 653 -9.71 39.90 43.71
N VAL A 654 -10.38 40.98 44.14
CA VAL A 654 -11.81 40.93 44.47
C VAL A 654 -12.66 40.55 43.25
N HIS A 655 -12.36 41.12 42.07
CA HIS A 655 -13.01 40.78 40.81
C HIS A 655 -12.85 39.28 40.47
N ARG A 656 -11.65 38.71 40.64
CA ARG A 656 -11.43 37.27 40.39
C ARG A 656 -12.19 36.35 41.34
N ILE A 657 -12.32 36.75 42.60
CA ILE A 657 -13.09 35.97 43.60
C ILE A 657 -14.58 36.01 43.25
N ALA A 658 -15.12 37.19 42.91
CA ALA A 658 -16.53 37.35 42.56
C ALA A 658 -16.92 36.53 41.30
N VAL A 659 -16.07 36.51 40.27
CA VAL A 659 -16.36 35.71 39.06
C VAL A 659 -16.27 34.21 39.34
N ALA A 660 -15.30 33.76 40.14
CA ALA A 660 -15.18 32.35 40.50
C ALA A 660 -16.35 31.83 41.35
N THR A 661 -17.06 32.71 42.08
CA THR A 661 -18.27 32.32 42.83
C THR A 661 -19.51 32.23 41.96
N ASP A 662 -19.60 33.02 40.88
CA ASP A 662 -20.73 32.96 39.93
C ASP A 662 -20.63 31.77 38.95
N GLU A 663 -19.42 31.32 38.60
CA GLU A 663 -19.19 30.14 37.73
C GLU A 663 -19.52 28.78 38.39
N ASN A 664 -19.78 28.74 39.71
CA ASN A 664 -20.13 27.51 40.45
C ASN A 664 -21.65 27.30 40.62
N VAL A 665 -22.48 28.10 39.94
CA VAL A 665 -23.96 28.06 40.03
C VAL A 665 -24.64 27.72 38.69
N GLU A 666 -23.90 27.40 37.62
CA GLU A 666 -24.45 26.85 36.36
C GLU A 666 -24.09 25.38 36.12
#